data_AF-A0A286RLT5-F1
#
_entry.id   AF-A0A286RLT5-F1
#
_cell.length_a   1.000
_cell.length_b   1.000
_cell.length_c   1.000
_cell.angle_alpha   90.00
_cell.angle_beta   90.00
_cell.angle_gamma   90.00
#
_symmetry.space_group_name_H-M   'P 1'
#
loop_
_entity.id
_entity.type
_entity.pdbx_description
1 polymer ?
#
loop_
_entity_poly.entity_id
_entity_poly.type
_entity_poly.pdbx_seq_one_letter_code
_entity_poly.pdbx_strand_id
1 'polypeptide(L)'
;MMAVRCARWLFTILSLGSLVIASGVSAANGEEVLREWNFDEPGNLQGWSPGGHLRDTQVAEGVLRTTVVDWDPILVHEVFDPPLATTPTQVIEIRLWAPRDGTAEFFWTNTTKTQYGGFSPEKHTPFHVSAGWHTYRVRPFWQAEGQLLRLRFDLPGLQGGQEPAEYRIDFIHIIELGSRAQPVAPDWTFRDNPAGWSIEGDGKLWVDEDGLHVVLPPGSRLVAPPVEVTEVMAFAAFQMAVEEPGMARLIWASGKVNGLQSQEFPLTPGKAPRVYNVPLAGAKGWQPPIVYLGLEATAEKPVHLRIRWFKLTEEPAGPADLEIRNFFIKSALPRVGQTCDVVAQITNRGGEMVPAVRAKLILPDGVELTEPASAEQATGPIDYGDMRSLVWRVKSHREGECRLKLLVTHPVALQSECVETFLPELHLPKAEYVPPPQPIRGPYEVGVYYFPGWGRPASWLPLVTFPERRPVLGFYREGLPEVIDWQIKWAVEHGITFFCYDWYWRQGEQRLNHALHDGYLQSRYRNLLKFCLLWANHFGPGEHSAEDNRRVCQYWIENYFRRPEYFKIDGRPLLVIFSVHSLKRDLGIEGTRQAIDLWHRMTEEAGVGKILVAGCGTPGVLKEMKEMGFDAVTGYNWPSCGIEGRSWVPFAEVARNYNTLWWRPLAEAGLMPVITPVSAGWDSRPWHGDRALVLTDCTPEAFEAHLRQAKQFVDETGQPKVLLVEAWNEFGEGSFCEPHKKYGFGHLEAIRRVFCPDSPAPRNFGPEDVGLPLPEFTTVEEPPVRTEWDFVTAGDTEGWSAMMGLTPPVVKEGCLTTQSTSDDPALQTTTKLRASEFSGMEIRMAIRSPKARDILQIFWCPPNAPFREEASAKVEVVTDGQLHTYRLDLAGHPLWRGMVTELRLDPCTTSNAEIRLDSLKFIRSSPKIPNETRE
;
A
#
# COMPACT_ATOMS: atom_id res chain seq x y z
N MET A 1 45.92 -16.17 5.23
CA MET A 1 46.54 -14.83 5.09
C MET A 1 45.57 -13.99 4.28
N MET A 2 44.65 -13.28 4.94
CA MET A 2 44.75 -11.84 5.30
C MET A 2 44.85 -10.96 4.04
N ALA A 3 44.03 -9.94 3.76
CA ALA A 3 42.90 -9.29 4.43
C ALA A 3 42.30 -8.31 3.36
N VAL A 4 40.98 -8.26 3.10
CA VAL A 4 39.98 -7.32 3.68
C VAL A 4 39.93 -5.90 3.05
N ARG A 5 38.68 -5.44 2.75
CA ARG A 5 38.14 -4.07 2.46
C ARG A 5 38.20 -3.59 1.00
N CYS A 6 37.18 -2.97 0.39
CA CYS A 6 35.89 -2.41 0.80
C CYS A 6 35.05 -2.19 -0.48
N ALA A 7 33.78 -2.62 -0.56
CA ALA A 7 32.88 -2.27 -1.67
C ALA A 7 31.75 -1.36 -1.16
N ARG A 8 31.76 -0.12 -1.65
CA ARG A 8 30.70 0.90 -1.49
C ARG A 8 29.59 0.60 -2.51
N TRP A 9 28.33 0.67 -2.08
CA TRP A 9 27.12 1.27 -2.67
C TRP A 9 26.96 1.46 -4.20
N LEU A 10 26.32 0.51 -4.91
CA LEU A 10 25.73 0.74 -6.23
C LEU A 10 24.19 0.96 -6.14
N PHE A 11 23.74 2.23 -6.19
CA PHE A 11 22.33 2.67 -6.32
C PHE A 11 21.85 2.57 -7.78
N THR A 12 21.11 1.53 -8.18
CA THR A 12 20.46 1.50 -9.51
C THR A 12 19.03 2.01 -9.40
N ILE A 13 18.81 3.26 -9.82
CA ILE A 13 17.51 3.90 -10.02
C ILE A 13 17.10 3.67 -11.49
N LEU A 14 15.96 3.01 -11.71
CA LEU A 14 15.19 2.88 -12.96
C LEU A 14 13.73 3.15 -12.57
N SER A 15 12.93 3.99 -13.21
CA SER A 15 13.12 4.93 -14.31
C SER A 15 11.92 5.88 -14.28
N LEU A 16 12.15 7.17 -13.99
CA LEU A 16 11.18 8.22 -14.32
C LEU A 16 11.35 8.52 -15.81
N GLY A 17 10.34 8.18 -16.61
CA GLY A 17 10.32 8.38 -18.06
C GLY A 17 10.58 9.85 -18.42
N SER A 18 11.79 10.10 -18.91
CA SER A 18 12.19 11.36 -19.52
C SER A 18 12.42 11.13 -21.00
N LEU A 19 11.87 12.05 -21.79
CA LEU A 19 11.67 11.97 -23.22
C LEU A 19 13.02 11.81 -23.97
N VAL A 20 13.24 10.64 -24.58
CA VAL A 20 14.32 10.43 -25.56
C VAL A 20 13.74 10.69 -26.94
N ILE A 21 14.18 11.75 -27.60
CA ILE A 21 13.86 12.02 -29.01
C ILE A 21 15.14 11.75 -29.81
N ALA A 22 15.15 10.64 -30.57
CA ALA A 22 16.12 10.44 -31.63
C ALA A 22 15.56 11.07 -32.93
N SER A 23 15.66 12.40 -33.07
CA SER A 23 15.36 13.07 -34.33
C SER A 23 16.54 13.92 -34.79
N GLY A 24 16.90 13.77 -36.06
CA GLY A 24 17.87 14.62 -36.72
C GLY A 24 17.49 16.10 -36.62
N VAL A 25 18.49 16.94 -36.39
CA VAL A 25 18.37 18.39 -36.23
C VAL A 25 17.68 19.01 -37.45
N SER A 26 16.44 19.42 -37.27
CA SER A 26 15.79 20.49 -38.00
C SER A 26 14.83 21.14 -37.02
N ALA A 27 15.14 22.36 -36.56
CA ALA A 27 14.17 23.18 -35.85
C ALA A 27 12.88 23.20 -36.67
N ALA A 28 11.80 22.66 -36.11
CA ALA A 28 10.48 22.79 -36.70
C ALA A 28 10.06 24.26 -36.62
N ASN A 29 9.26 24.73 -37.59
CA ASN A 29 8.74 26.11 -37.61
C ASN A 29 8.12 26.48 -36.24
N GLY A 30 8.76 27.37 -35.48
CA GLY A 30 8.18 28.01 -34.29
C GLY A 30 8.95 27.87 -32.97
N GLU A 31 10.02 27.07 -32.87
CA GLU A 31 10.86 26.98 -31.65
C GLU A 31 11.83 28.19 -31.54
N GLU A 32 12.04 28.72 -30.32
CA GLU A 32 12.99 29.81 -30.04
C GLU A 32 14.03 29.37 -29.00
N VAL A 33 15.32 29.46 -29.34
CA VAL A 33 16.40 29.19 -28.39
C VAL A 33 16.60 30.41 -27.49
N LEU A 34 16.30 30.26 -26.20
CA LEU A 34 16.35 31.33 -25.20
C LEU A 34 17.74 31.46 -24.55
N ARG A 35 18.44 30.34 -24.39
CA ARG A 35 19.82 30.25 -23.90
C ARG A 35 20.54 29.12 -24.63
N GLU A 36 21.80 29.31 -24.96
CA GLU A 36 22.60 28.38 -25.74
C GLU A 36 24.02 28.27 -25.16
N TRP A 37 24.49 27.03 -25.02
CA TRP A 37 25.86 26.68 -24.67
C TRP A 37 26.35 25.58 -25.63
N ASN A 38 27.31 25.90 -26.49
CA ASN A 38 27.79 25.01 -27.57
C ASN A 38 29.22 24.49 -27.35
N PHE A 39 29.92 24.97 -26.31
CA PHE A 39 31.25 24.49 -25.93
C PHE A 39 32.25 24.36 -27.10
N ASP A 40 32.25 25.36 -27.98
CA ASP A 40 32.99 25.40 -29.25
C ASP A 40 34.41 26.01 -29.11
N GLU A 41 34.61 26.84 -28.08
CA GLU A 41 35.89 27.50 -27.81
C GLU A 41 36.73 26.73 -26.76
N PRO A 42 37.95 26.25 -27.09
CA PRO A 42 38.79 25.53 -26.14
C PRO A 42 39.06 26.33 -24.85
N GLY A 43 38.83 25.68 -23.70
CA GLY A 43 38.99 26.28 -22.37
C GLY A 43 37.86 27.21 -21.90
N ASN A 44 36.89 27.56 -22.75
CA ASN A 44 35.76 28.41 -22.37
C ASN A 44 34.56 27.56 -21.93
N LEU A 45 34.31 27.47 -20.62
CA LEU A 45 33.19 26.72 -20.06
C LEU A 45 31.82 27.43 -20.19
N GLN A 46 31.78 28.63 -20.81
CA GLN A 46 30.55 29.39 -21.07
C GLN A 46 29.66 29.57 -19.82
N GLY A 47 30.28 29.94 -18.69
CA GLY A 47 29.58 30.19 -17.42
C GLY A 47 29.33 28.93 -16.55
N TRP A 48 29.62 27.73 -17.06
CA TRP A 48 29.56 26.50 -16.27
C TRP A 48 30.82 26.31 -15.42
N SER A 49 30.65 25.78 -14.22
CA SER A 49 31.73 25.49 -13.29
C SER A 49 31.55 24.09 -12.67
N PRO A 50 32.62 23.29 -12.54
CA PRO A 50 32.54 22.01 -11.85
C PRO A 50 32.44 22.21 -10.33
N GLY A 51 31.59 21.39 -9.71
CA GLY A 51 31.44 21.25 -8.27
C GLY A 51 31.36 19.77 -7.88
N GLY A 52 31.41 19.49 -6.58
CA GLY A 52 31.30 18.14 -6.05
C GLY A 52 32.41 17.19 -6.55
N HIS A 53 32.01 16.05 -7.10
CA HIS A 53 32.88 14.94 -7.49
C HIS A 53 33.20 14.90 -9.00
N LEU A 54 33.57 16.06 -9.56
CA LEU A 54 34.09 16.21 -10.93
C LEU A 54 35.58 16.57 -10.95
N ARG A 55 36.30 16.07 -11.97
CA ARG A 55 37.69 16.44 -12.27
C ARG A 55 37.90 16.69 -13.75
N ASP A 56 39.04 17.29 -14.09
CA ASP A 56 39.51 17.49 -15.47
C ASP A 56 38.47 18.15 -16.38
N THR A 57 37.66 19.06 -15.81
CA THR A 57 36.59 19.74 -16.54
C THR A 57 37.16 20.80 -17.45
N GLN A 58 37.01 20.61 -18.76
CA GLN A 58 37.53 21.52 -19.78
C GLN A 58 36.73 21.42 -21.07
N VAL A 59 36.71 22.49 -21.87
CA VAL A 59 36.26 22.42 -23.26
C VAL A 59 37.43 22.07 -24.15
N ALA A 60 37.32 20.97 -24.89
CA ALA A 60 38.32 20.51 -25.84
C ALA A 60 37.67 19.68 -26.97
N GLU A 61 38.14 19.90 -28.20
CA GLU A 61 37.62 19.25 -29.42
C GLU A 61 36.10 19.51 -29.62
N GLY A 62 35.65 20.73 -29.32
CA GLY A 62 34.28 21.18 -29.54
C GLY A 62 33.22 20.60 -28.58
N VAL A 63 33.64 20.09 -27.41
CA VAL A 63 32.73 19.57 -26.38
C VAL A 63 33.26 19.91 -24.98
N LEU A 64 32.37 20.07 -23.99
CA LEU A 64 32.73 20.08 -22.58
C LEU A 64 32.99 18.64 -22.11
N ARG A 65 34.17 18.37 -21.60
CA ARG A 65 34.58 17.08 -21.05
C ARG A 65 34.73 17.19 -19.56
N THR A 66 34.35 16.15 -18.83
CA THR A 66 34.56 16.07 -17.38
C THR A 66 34.63 14.62 -16.92
N THR A 67 35.43 14.35 -15.88
CA THR A 67 35.56 13.02 -15.28
C THR A 67 34.77 12.95 -13.98
N VAL A 68 33.81 12.04 -13.92
CA VAL A 68 33.04 11.73 -12.71
C VAL A 68 33.85 10.77 -11.84
N VAL A 69 34.16 11.16 -10.60
CA VAL A 69 35.06 10.39 -9.71
C VAL A 69 34.38 9.80 -8.47
N ASP A 70 33.15 10.20 -8.15
CA ASP A 70 32.36 9.65 -7.05
C ASP A 70 30.85 9.97 -7.26
N TRP A 71 30.03 9.84 -6.21
CA TRP A 71 28.57 9.83 -6.26
C TRP A 71 27.85 11.17 -6.51
N ASP A 72 28.53 12.33 -6.42
CA ASP A 72 27.89 13.68 -6.48
C ASP A 72 28.54 14.60 -7.54
N PRO A 73 28.47 14.26 -8.84
CA PRO A 73 29.11 15.03 -9.90
C PRO A 73 28.27 16.21 -10.40
N ILE A 74 28.66 17.43 -10.04
CA ILE A 74 27.81 18.61 -10.21
C ILE A 74 28.44 19.60 -11.20
N LEU A 75 27.71 20.03 -12.22
CA LEU A 75 28.01 21.23 -13.00
C LEU A 75 27.05 22.35 -12.60
N VAL A 76 27.56 23.54 -12.28
CA VAL A 76 26.72 24.68 -11.89
C VAL A 76 26.99 25.86 -12.82
N HIS A 77 25.94 26.42 -13.39
CA HIS A 77 26.01 27.64 -14.15
C HIS A 77 26.01 28.88 -13.24
N GLU A 78 26.68 29.94 -13.68
CA GLU A 78 26.60 31.26 -13.08
C GLU A 78 25.18 31.86 -13.13
N VAL A 79 24.98 33.01 -12.48
CA VAL A 79 23.69 33.69 -12.46
C VAL A 79 23.38 34.25 -13.84
N PHE A 80 22.18 33.96 -14.35
CA PHE A 80 21.67 34.56 -15.58
C PHE A 80 21.47 36.07 -15.40
N ASP A 81 22.10 36.85 -16.27
CA ASP A 81 21.89 38.29 -16.36
C ASP A 81 21.49 38.68 -17.80
N PRO A 82 20.22 39.05 -18.07
CA PRO A 82 19.10 39.08 -17.11
C PRO A 82 18.58 37.68 -16.76
N PRO A 83 17.83 37.54 -15.63
CA PRO A 83 17.08 36.32 -15.31
C PRO A 83 16.17 35.87 -16.46
N LEU A 84 16.02 34.56 -16.64
CA LEU A 84 15.17 34.01 -17.70
C LEU A 84 13.73 33.89 -17.20
N ALA A 85 12.75 34.46 -17.91
CA ALA A 85 11.34 34.24 -17.58
C ALA A 85 10.96 32.77 -17.80
N THR A 86 10.27 32.15 -16.85
CA THR A 86 9.89 30.73 -16.96
C THR A 86 8.51 30.55 -17.55
N THR A 87 8.37 29.54 -18.41
CA THR A 87 7.08 29.16 -19.04
C THR A 87 6.90 27.64 -18.97
N PRO A 88 5.67 27.12 -19.07
CA PRO A 88 5.41 25.69 -19.06
C PRO A 88 5.80 24.99 -20.38
N THR A 89 6.10 25.77 -21.42
CA THR A 89 6.44 25.29 -22.76
C THR A 89 7.95 25.24 -23.01
N GLN A 90 8.77 25.65 -22.03
CA GLN A 90 10.22 25.54 -22.11
C GLN A 90 10.72 24.10 -21.91
N VAL A 91 11.76 23.75 -22.66
CA VAL A 91 12.52 22.50 -22.53
C VAL A 91 14.01 22.78 -22.44
N ILE A 92 14.75 21.88 -21.79
CA ILE A 92 16.20 21.82 -21.87
C ILE A 92 16.55 20.75 -22.91
N GLU A 93 17.25 21.13 -23.97
CA GLU A 93 17.83 20.18 -24.91
C GLU A 93 19.32 20.02 -24.59
N ILE A 94 19.77 18.78 -24.40
CA ILE A 94 21.18 18.48 -24.12
C ILE A 94 21.64 17.33 -24.99
N ARG A 95 22.80 17.50 -25.63
CA ARG A 95 23.49 16.40 -26.31
C ARG A 95 24.66 15.93 -25.46
N LEU A 96 24.52 14.72 -24.94
CA LEU A 96 25.40 14.12 -23.93
C LEU A 96 25.91 12.77 -24.41
N TRP A 97 27.22 12.56 -24.26
CA TRP A 97 27.85 11.25 -24.29
C TRP A 97 28.03 10.73 -22.88
N ALA A 98 27.50 9.55 -22.62
CA ALA A 98 27.71 8.83 -21.37
C ALA A 98 28.45 7.51 -21.60
N PRO A 99 29.36 7.12 -20.70
CA PRO A 99 30.10 5.86 -20.80
C PRO A 99 29.25 4.64 -20.43
N ARG A 100 28.09 4.85 -19.79
CA ARG A 100 27.18 3.83 -19.27
C ARG A 100 25.80 4.42 -19.05
N ASP A 101 24.82 3.55 -18.86
CA ASP A 101 23.46 3.96 -18.49
C ASP A 101 23.43 4.52 -17.06
N GLY A 102 22.57 5.50 -16.80
CA GLY A 102 22.45 6.13 -15.49
C GLY A 102 21.31 7.15 -15.41
N THR A 103 21.22 7.85 -14.27
CA THR A 103 20.26 8.94 -14.08
C THR A 103 21.04 10.25 -13.96
N ALA A 104 20.65 11.24 -14.76
CA ALA A 104 21.15 12.61 -14.68
C ALA A 104 20.01 13.53 -14.26
N GLU A 105 20.32 14.70 -13.69
CA GLU A 105 19.30 15.57 -13.11
C GLU A 105 19.60 17.05 -13.39
N PHE A 106 18.58 17.80 -13.82
CA PHE A 106 18.66 19.26 -13.83
C PHE A 106 18.01 19.83 -12.58
N PHE A 107 18.73 20.68 -11.86
CA PHE A 107 18.25 21.50 -10.77
C PHE A 107 18.16 22.97 -11.22
N TRP A 108 17.20 23.69 -10.65
CA TRP A 108 17.02 25.11 -10.94
C TRP A 108 16.73 25.93 -9.68
N THR A 109 16.89 27.25 -9.79
CA THR A 109 16.52 28.17 -8.72
C THR A 109 16.18 29.58 -9.22
N ASN A 110 15.30 30.24 -8.49
CA ASN A 110 14.93 31.66 -8.63
C ASN A 110 15.55 32.57 -7.55
N THR A 111 16.44 32.03 -6.70
CA THR A 111 17.10 32.77 -5.62
C THR A 111 18.53 32.31 -5.46
N THR A 112 19.38 33.09 -4.79
CA THR A 112 20.75 32.70 -4.40
C THR A 112 20.90 32.60 -2.88
N LYS A 113 19.84 32.86 -2.12
CA LYS A 113 19.89 33.12 -0.67
C LYS A 113 19.86 31.87 0.23
N THR A 114 19.78 30.67 -0.33
CA THR A 114 19.75 29.44 0.49
C THR A 114 21.16 28.95 0.81
N GLN A 115 21.31 28.06 1.80
CA GLN A 115 22.60 27.47 2.17
C GLN A 115 23.29 26.71 1.02
N TYR A 116 22.55 26.31 -0.01
CA TYR A 116 23.05 25.64 -1.21
C TYR A 116 23.10 26.58 -2.43
N GLY A 117 23.30 27.88 -2.20
CA GLY A 117 23.43 28.88 -3.27
C GLY A 117 22.16 29.07 -4.09
N GLY A 118 21.00 28.76 -3.51
CA GLY A 118 19.68 28.88 -4.14
C GLY A 118 18.95 27.57 -4.39
N PHE A 119 19.68 26.46 -4.60
CA PHE A 119 19.07 25.18 -4.98
C PHE A 119 18.36 24.51 -3.81
N SER A 120 17.37 23.68 -4.12
CA SER A 120 16.67 22.84 -3.17
C SER A 120 16.38 21.46 -3.77
N PRO A 121 16.30 20.40 -2.95
CA PRO A 121 16.02 19.04 -3.43
C PRO A 121 14.66 18.91 -4.14
N GLU A 122 13.72 19.84 -3.93
CA GLU A 122 12.39 19.77 -4.53
C GLU A 122 12.33 20.37 -5.95
N LYS A 123 13.38 21.08 -6.39
CA LYS A 123 13.43 21.80 -7.68
C LYS A 123 14.39 21.11 -8.64
N HIS A 124 14.03 19.90 -9.05
CA HIS A 124 14.82 19.13 -10.00
C HIS A 124 13.95 18.32 -10.98
N THR A 125 14.56 17.88 -12.08
CA THR A 125 13.95 16.96 -13.03
C THR A 125 14.97 15.89 -13.40
N PRO A 126 14.79 14.65 -12.93
CA PRO A 126 15.65 13.54 -13.30
C PRO A 126 15.33 13.06 -14.72
N PHE A 127 16.32 12.49 -15.39
CA PHE A 127 16.15 11.80 -16.66
C PHE A 127 17.14 10.66 -16.82
N HIS A 128 16.69 9.60 -17.50
CA HIS A 128 17.55 8.47 -17.83
C HIS A 128 18.48 8.85 -18.97
N VAL A 129 19.75 8.47 -18.82
CA VAL A 129 20.81 8.65 -19.81
C VAL A 129 21.29 7.26 -20.21
N SER A 130 21.35 7.01 -21.51
CA SER A 130 21.86 5.77 -22.08
C SER A 130 23.31 5.95 -22.54
N ALA A 131 24.07 4.84 -22.54
CA ALA A 131 25.44 4.82 -23.01
C ALA A 131 25.55 5.27 -24.49
N GLY A 132 26.60 6.02 -24.80
CA GLY A 132 26.82 6.61 -26.12
C GLY A 132 26.33 8.05 -26.24
N TRP A 133 26.37 8.60 -27.46
CA TRP A 133 25.89 9.94 -27.78
C TRP A 133 24.39 9.93 -28.00
N HIS A 134 23.66 10.75 -27.24
CA HIS A 134 22.23 10.93 -27.40
C HIS A 134 21.86 12.40 -27.19
N THR A 135 20.73 12.81 -27.77
CA THR A 135 20.12 14.12 -27.52
C THR A 135 18.88 13.91 -26.67
N TYR A 136 18.80 14.61 -25.55
CA TYR A 136 17.72 14.51 -24.58
C TYR A 136 16.95 15.82 -24.56
N ARG A 137 15.61 15.74 -24.55
CA ARG A 137 14.74 16.90 -24.33
C ARG A 137 14.04 16.75 -22.97
N VAL A 138 14.45 17.54 -22.01
CA VAL A 138 13.96 17.50 -20.63
C VAL A 138 12.93 18.61 -20.42
N ARG A 139 11.73 18.26 -19.94
CA ARG A 139 10.67 19.21 -19.56
C ARG A 139 10.76 19.49 -18.05
N PRO A 140 11.30 20.64 -17.61
CA PRO A 140 11.47 20.91 -16.18
C PRO A 140 10.17 21.28 -15.47
N PHE A 141 9.20 21.84 -16.20
CA PHE A 141 7.97 22.41 -15.64
C PHE A 141 8.23 23.36 -14.45
N TRP A 142 9.09 24.36 -14.67
CA TRP A 142 9.52 25.35 -13.67
C TRP A 142 8.72 26.67 -13.69
N GLN A 143 7.57 26.68 -14.37
CA GLN A 143 6.74 27.89 -14.57
C GLN A 143 6.33 28.58 -13.25
N ALA A 144 6.19 27.84 -12.15
CA ALA A 144 5.79 28.42 -10.88
C ALA A 144 6.87 29.31 -10.25
N GLU A 145 8.11 29.21 -10.74
CA GLU A 145 9.22 30.08 -10.33
C GLU A 145 9.06 31.52 -10.83
N GLY A 146 8.34 31.73 -11.94
CA GLY A 146 8.23 32.99 -12.68
C GLY A 146 9.53 33.42 -13.39
N GLN A 147 10.67 33.26 -12.72
CA GLN A 147 12.00 33.55 -13.26
C GLN A 147 13.03 32.51 -12.80
N LEU A 148 13.96 32.19 -13.71
CA LEU A 148 15.07 31.30 -13.51
C LEU A 148 16.36 32.12 -13.40
N LEU A 149 17.09 31.93 -12.30
CA LEU A 149 18.38 32.58 -12.05
C LEU A 149 19.56 31.70 -12.40
N ARG A 150 19.49 30.39 -12.14
CA ARG A 150 20.62 29.47 -12.31
C ARG A 150 20.16 28.06 -12.62
N LEU A 151 21.04 27.32 -13.29
CA LEU A 151 20.95 25.87 -13.48
C LEU A 151 22.10 25.16 -12.78
N ARG A 152 21.79 23.96 -12.31
CA ARG A 152 22.74 22.93 -11.90
C ARG A 152 22.40 21.66 -12.68
N PHE A 153 23.41 20.97 -13.16
CA PHE A 153 23.28 19.72 -13.89
C PHE A 153 24.13 18.66 -13.21
N ASP A 154 23.47 17.61 -12.76
CA ASP A 154 24.10 16.48 -12.10
C ASP A 154 24.23 15.34 -13.09
N LEU A 155 25.47 14.90 -13.31
CA LEU A 155 25.75 13.75 -14.15
C LEU A 155 25.46 12.44 -13.39
N PRO A 156 25.36 11.29 -14.08
CA PRO A 156 25.21 10.03 -13.38
C PRO A 156 26.44 9.73 -12.50
N GLY A 157 26.21 9.70 -11.18
CA GLY A 157 27.23 9.45 -10.16
C GLY A 157 27.81 8.04 -10.21
N LEU A 158 29.02 7.87 -9.66
CA LEU A 158 29.58 6.53 -9.49
C LEU A 158 28.84 5.76 -8.42
N GLN A 159 28.49 4.55 -8.80
CA GLN A 159 28.00 3.53 -7.93
C GLN A 159 29.22 2.66 -7.52
N GLY A 160 29.42 2.39 -6.24
CA GLY A 160 30.74 2.02 -5.74
C GLY A 160 31.29 0.67 -6.22
N GLY A 161 32.62 0.64 -6.35
CA GLY A 161 33.34 -0.36 -7.14
C GLY A 161 33.48 0.02 -8.62
N GLN A 162 32.80 1.06 -9.10
CA GLN A 162 32.99 1.58 -10.46
C GLN A 162 34.21 2.51 -10.56
N GLU A 163 34.94 2.39 -11.67
CA GLU A 163 36.05 3.29 -12.01
C GLU A 163 35.53 4.67 -12.49
N PRO A 164 36.31 5.75 -12.24
CA PRO A 164 36.07 7.06 -12.80
C PRO A 164 35.87 7.02 -14.31
N ALA A 165 34.94 7.83 -14.81
CA ALA A 165 34.61 7.83 -16.23
C ALA A 165 34.36 9.24 -16.75
N GLU A 166 34.79 9.45 -18.00
CA GLU A 166 34.59 10.71 -18.72
C GLU A 166 33.14 10.80 -19.23
N TYR A 167 32.56 11.99 -19.14
CA TYR A 167 31.32 12.40 -19.81
C TYR A 167 31.65 13.55 -20.74
N ARG A 168 30.89 13.66 -21.84
CA ARG A 168 31.09 14.73 -22.84
C ARG A 168 29.76 15.40 -23.18
N ILE A 169 29.71 16.71 -23.16
CA ILE A 169 28.53 17.51 -23.48
C ILE A 169 28.86 18.32 -24.72
N ASP A 170 28.09 18.10 -25.79
CA ASP A 170 28.22 18.84 -27.05
C ASP A 170 27.52 20.19 -26.94
N PHE A 171 26.27 20.20 -26.48
CA PHE A 171 25.55 21.44 -26.21
C PHE A 171 24.50 21.28 -25.11
N ILE A 172 24.11 22.42 -24.53
CA ILE A 172 22.92 22.57 -23.69
C ILE A 172 22.15 23.79 -24.21
N HIS A 173 20.86 23.64 -24.49
CA HIS A 173 19.98 24.74 -24.92
C HIS A 173 18.75 24.81 -24.01
N ILE A 174 18.26 26.02 -23.75
CA ILE A 174 16.90 26.24 -23.24
C ILE A 174 16.06 26.73 -24.42
N ILE A 175 15.02 25.98 -24.77
CA ILE A 175 14.19 26.22 -25.95
C ILE A 175 12.76 26.51 -25.50
N GLU A 176 12.15 27.56 -26.04
CA GLU A 176 10.72 27.81 -25.99
C GLU A 176 10.03 27.07 -27.13
N LEU A 177 9.07 26.20 -26.82
CA LEU A 177 8.33 25.47 -27.84
C LEU A 177 7.24 26.35 -28.45
N GLY A 178 7.19 26.40 -29.78
CA GLY A 178 6.28 27.24 -30.56
C GLY A 178 4.81 26.80 -30.56
N SER A 179 3.93 27.80 -30.63
CA SER A 179 2.46 27.73 -30.69
C SER A 179 1.76 27.44 -29.35
N ARG A 180 1.15 28.50 -28.80
CA ARG A 180 0.06 28.36 -27.83
C ARG A 180 -1.21 28.11 -28.63
N ALA A 181 -1.50 26.85 -28.94
CA ALA A 181 -2.89 26.48 -29.26
C ALA A 181 -3.81 27.12 -28.20
N GLN A 182 -4.93 27.70 -28.63
CA GLN A 182 -5.85 28.30 -27.67
C GLN A 182 -6.30 27.22 -26.67
N PRO A 183 -6.28 27.51 -25.36
CA PRO A 183 -6.82 26.60 -24.38
C PRO A 183 -8.23 26.17 -24.76
N VAL A 184 -8.52 24.87 -24.68
CA VAL A 184 -9.84 24.31 -24.96
C VAL A 184 -10.50 23.82 -23.68
N ALA A 185 -11.83 23.85 -23.63
CA ALA A 185 -12.57 23.24 -22.54
C ALA A 185 -12.18 21.75 -22.40
N PRO A 186 -12.02 21.23 -21.17
CA PRO A 186 -11.55 19.86 -20.93
C PRO A 186 -12.67 18.83 -21.10
N ASP A 187 -13.38 18.86 -22.23
CA ASP A 187 -14.43 17.93 -22.63
C ASP A 187 -14.20 17.51 -24.07
N TRP A 188 -13.63 16.32 -24.25
CA TRP A 188 -13.33 15.74 -25.55
C TRP A 188 -14.21 14.53 -25.80
N THR A 189 -14.83 14.51 -26.98
CA THR A 189 -15.44 13.31 -27.55
C THR A 189 -14.78 13.03 -28.89
N PHE A 190 -14.16 11.86 -29.04
CA PHE A 190 -13.39 11.49 -30.21
C PHE A 190 -14.31 10.79 -31.22
N ARG A 191 -14.54 11.43 -32.37
CA ARG A 191 -15.39 10.89 -33.46
C ARG A 191 -14.68 10.94 -34.81
N ASP A 192 -14.18 12.11 -35.18
CA ASP A 192 -13.66 12.33 -36.54
C ASP A 192 -12.19 12.78 -36.58
N ASN A 193 -11.66 13.31 -35.48
CA ASN A 193 -10.30 13.83 -35.39
C ASN A 193 -9.77 13.74 -33.94
N PRO A 194 -8.44 13.84 -33.72
CA PRO A 194 -7.84 13.67 -32.39
C PRO A 194 -8.05 14.86 -31.44
N ALA A 195 -8.83 15.87 -31.83
CA ALA A 195 -9.18 17.05 -31.03
C ALA A 195 -7.97 17.77 -30.41
N GLY A 196 -6.85 17.83 -31.15
CA GLY A 196 -5.61 18.46 -30.73
C GLY A 196 -4.70 17.58 -29.85
N TRP A 197 -5.11 16.36 -29.51
CA TRP A 197 -4.26 15.41 -28.79
C TRP A 197 -3.12 14.91 -29.68
N SER A 198 -1.96 14.68 -29.06
CA SER A 198 -0.73 14.26 -29.75
C SER A 198 0.02 13.22 -28.94
N ILE A 199 1.04 12.61 -29.56
CA ILE A 199 1.95 11.68 -28.89
C ILE A 199 3.30 12.37 -28.68
N GLU A 200 3.82 12.24 -27.48
CA GLU A 200 5.24 12.43 -27.20
C GLU A 200 5.90 11.06 -27.04
N GLY A 201 6.97 10.80 -27.81
CA GLY A 201 7.66 9.51 -27.89
C GLY A 201 7.29 8.71 -29.15
N ASP A 202 7.57 7.41 -29.14
CA ASP A 202 7.45 6.50 -30.30
C ASP A 202 6.04 5.89 -30.47
N GLY A 203 5.05 6.42 -29.74
CA GLY A 203 3.68 5.97 -29.82
C GLY A 203 2.98 6.35 -31.13
N LYS A 204 1.76 5.86 -31.30
CA LYS A 204 0.92 6.13 -32.48
C LYS A 204 -0.47 6.57 -32.03
N LEU A 205 -1.09 7.47 -32.80
CA LEU A 205 -2.49 7.84 -32.64
C LEU A 205 -3.24 7.89 -33.97
N TRP A 206 -4.51 7.52 -33.98
CA TRP A 206 -5.44 7.75 -35.10
C TRP A 206 -6.89 7.75 -34.59
N VAL A 207 -7.84 8.21 -35.40
CA VAL A 207 -9.27 8.24 -35.04
C VAL A 207 -10.09 7.50 -36.08
N ASP A 208 -11.07 6.73 -35.62
CA ASP A 208 -12.13 6.14 -36.43
C ASP A 208 -13.48 6.19 -35.69
N GLU A 209 -14.49 5.48 -36.20
CA GLU A 209 -15.85 5.45 -35.64
C GLU A 209 -15.93 4.96 -34.18
N ASP A 210 -14.94 4.20 -33.71
CA ASP A 210 -14.91 3.67 -32.35
C ASP A 210 -14.19 4.60 -31.35
N GLY A 211 -13.50 5.64 -31.83
CA GLY A 211 -12.86 6.68 -31.02
C GLY A 211 -11.39 6.95 -31.38
N LEU A 212 -10.66 7.53 -30.43
CA LEU A 212 -9.23 7.78 -30.52
C LEU A 212 -8.46 6.51 -30.14
N HIS A 213 -7.76 5.95 -31.10
CA HIS A 213 -6.85 4.82 -30.90
C HIS A 213 -5.46 5.33 -30.59
N VAL A 214 -4.83 4.70 -29.59
CA VAL A 214 -3.52 5.10 -29.08
C VAL A 214 -2.71 3.86 -28.78
N VAL A 215 -1.47 3.82 -29.28
CA VAL A 215 -0.46 2.83 -28.91
C VAL A 215 0.62 3.55 -28.12
N LEU A 216 0.79 3.17 -26.84
CA LEU A 216 1.75 3.76 -25.92
C LEU A 216 2.84 2.73 -25.54
N PRO A 217 3.99 2.74 -26.24
CA PRO A 217 5.20 2.06 -25.78
C PRO A 217 5.69 2.61 -24.42
N PRO A 218 6.50 1.84 -23.67
CA PRO A 218 7.13 2.35 -22.44
C PRO A 218 7.85 3.68 -22.69
N GLY A 219 7.60 4.68 -21.85
CA GLY A 219 8.17 6.03 -21.96
C GLY A 219 7.49 6.96 -22.97
N SER A 220 6.47 6.50 -23.69
CA SER A 220 5.62 7.34 -24.55
C SER A 220 4.38 7.83 -23.80
N ARG A 221 3.85 8.98 -24.19
CA ARG A 221 2.66 9.58 -23.57
C ARG A 221 1.73 10.23 -24.57
N LEU A 222 0.43 10.09 -24.30
CA LEU A 222 -0.64 10.79 -24.99
C LEU A 222 -0.85 12.14 -24.30
N VAL A 223 -0.72 13.24 -25.03
CA VAL A 223 -0.73 14.60 -24.48
C VAL A 223 -1.93 15.38 -25.01
N ALA A 224 -2.64 16.04 -24.10
CA ALA A 224 -3.77 16.89 -24.43
C ALA A 224 -3.31 18.23 -25.04
N PRO A 225 -4.14 18.88 -25.88
CA PRO A 225 -3.93 20.29 -26.19
C PRO A 225 -4.00 21.14 -24.90
N PRO A 226 -3.53 22.40 -24.92
CA PRO A 226 -3.69 23.31 -23.78
C PRO A 226 -5.14 23.34 -23.28
N VAL A 227 -5.33 23.27 -21.96
CA VAL A 227 -6.66 23.09 -21.34
C VAL A 227 -7.09 24.35 -20.60
N GLU A 228 -8.36 24.73 -20.74
CA GLU A 228 -8.98 25.80 -19.97
C GLU A 228 -9.58 25.21 -18.68
N VAL A 229 -8.75 25.15 -17.64
CA VAL A 229 -9.17 24.71 -16.30
C VAL A 229 -8.87 25.85 -15.34
N THR A 230 -9.92 26.57 -14.93
CA THR A 230 -9.82 27.68 -13.97
C THR A 230 -10.29 27.30 -12.57
N GLU A 231 -11.13 26.27 -12.46
CA GLU A 231 -11.67 25.73 -11.21
C GLU A 231 -11.16 24.31 -10.95
N VAL A 232 -11.16 23.90 -9.68
CA VAL A 232 -10.64 22.60 -9.27
C VAL A 232 -11.63 21.52 -9.66
N MET A 233 -11.34 20.80 -10.75
CA MET A 233 -12.09 19.60 -11.14
C MET A 233 -11.71 18.43 -10.22
N ALA A 234 -12.70 17.64 -9.81
CA ALA A 234 -12.49 16.56 -8.84
C ALA A 234 -12.08 15.23 -9.49
N PHE A 235 -12.44 15.01 -10.76
CA PHE A 235 -12.18 13.77 -11.48
C PHE A 235 -11.66 14.01 -12.89
N ALA A 236 -10.76 13.13 -13.35
CA ALA A 236 -10.62 12.83 -14.77
C ALA A 236 -11.46 11.61 -15.10
N ALA A 237 -12.46 11.81 -15.94
CA ALA A 237 -13.36 10.77 -16.40
C ALA A 237 -13.08 10.44 -17.87
N PHE A 238 -12.97 9.17 -18.22
CA PHE A 238 -12.88 8.76 -19.63
C PHE A 238 -13.54 7.40 -19.84
N GLN A 239 -14.06 7.21 -21.04
CA GLN A 239 -14.54 5.91 -21.49
C GLN A 239 -13.57 5.34 -22.51
N MET A 240 -12.97 4.20 -22.18
CA MET A 240 -12.00 3.57 -23.07
C MET A 240 -12.02 2.04 -23.00
N ALA A 241 -11.71 1.40 -24.11
CA ALA A 241 -11.35 -0.01 -24.17
C ALA A 241 -9.82 -0.15 -24.10
N VAL A 242 -9.35 -1.22 -23.48
CA VAL A 242 -7.92 -1.51 -23.30
C VAL A 242 -7.66 -2.94 -23.75
N GLU A 243 -6.60 -3.20 -24.52
CA GLU A 243 -6.27 -4.56 -24.94
C GLU A 243 -5.44 -5.31 -23.90
N GLU A 244 -4.48 -4.63 -23.27
CA GLU A 244 -3.57 -5.21 -22.29
C GLU A 244 -3.94 -4.84 -20.83
N PRO A 245 -3.78 -5.76 -19.86
CA PRO A 245 -3.79 -5.39 -18.46
C PRO A 245 -2.55 -4.55 -18.13
N GLY A 246 -2.66 -3.72 -17.10
CA GLY A 246 -1.52 -2.94 -16.63
C GLY A 246 -1.94 -1.79 -15.74
N MET A 247 -1.04 -0.83 -15.62
CA MET A 247 -1.27 0.42 -14.91
C MET A 247 -1.06 1.58 -15.89
N ALA A 248 -1.84 2.64 -15.70
CA ALA A 248 -1.62 3.91 -16.36
C ALA A 248 -1.53 5.03 -15.34
N ARG A 249 -0.87 6.12 -15.72
CA ARG A 249 -0.78 7.33 -14.91
C ARG A 249 -1.33 8.51 -15.70
N LEU A 250 -2.26 9.23 -15.09
CA LEU A 250 -2.57 10.57 -15.53
C LEU A 250 -1.47 11.50 -15.02
N ILE A 251 -0.89 12.31 -15.90
CA ILE A 251 0.20 13.23 -15.59
C ILE A 251 -0.24 14.66 -15.88
N TRP A 252 0.21 15.60 -15.05
CA TRP A 252 -0.09 17.02 -15.25
C TRP A 252 0.99 17.93 -14.71
N ALA A 253 1.01 19.16 -15.21
CA ALA A 253 1.72 20.27 -14.59
C ALA A 253 0.72 21.40 -14.31
N SER A 254 0.97 22.14 -13.23
CA SER A 254 0.18 23.29 -12.82
C SER A 254 0.96 24.59 -13.05
N GLY A 255 0.27 25.68 -13.33
CA GLY A 255 0.88 27.02 -13.34
C GLY A 255 1.42 27.47 -11.98
N LYS A 256 1.10 26.77 -10.89
CA LYS A 256 1.44 27.15 -9.51
C LYS A 256 2.34 26.15 -8.77
N VAL A 257 2.61 24.98 -9.35
CA VAL A 257 3.53 23.97 -8.78
C VAL A 257 4.56 23.61 -9.82
N ASN A 258 5.81 23.46 -9.39
CA ASN A 258 6.86 22.97 -10.27
C ASN A 258 6.85 21.46 -10.40
N GLY A 259 7.43 20.98 -11.50
CA GLY A 259 7.60 19.57 -11.78
C GLY A 259 6.30 18.89 -12.21
N LEU A 260 6.47 17.72 -12.82
CA LEU A 260 5.36 16.89 -13.27
C LEU A 260 4.76 16.13 -12.09
N GLN A 261 3.45 16.20 -11.96
CA GLN A 261 2.68 15.45 -10.98
C GLN A 261 1.95 14.29 -11.67
N SER A 262 1.56 13.26 -10.90
CA SER A 262 0.87 12.12 -11.45
C SER A 262 -0.10 11.45 -10.46
N GLN A 263 -1.05 10.71 -11.01
CA GLN A 263 -1.98 9.84 -10.29
C GLN A 263 -2.15 8.54 -11.09
N GLU A 264 -1.79 7.42 -10.48
CA GLU A 264 -1.89 6.10 -11.09
C GLU A 264 -3.29 5.50 -10.92
N PHE A 265 -3.68 4.65 -11.87
CA PHE A 265 -4.91 3.85 -11.86
C PHE A 265 -4.73 2.57 -12.70
N PRO A 266 -5.44 1.47 -12.35
CA PRO A 266 -5.34 0.21 -13.07
C PRO A 266 -6.10 0.21 -14.40
N LEU A 267 -5.57 -0.51 -15.39
CA LEU A 267 -6.19 -0.75 -16.68
C LEU A 267 -6.90 -2.10 -16.70
N THR A 268 -8.19 -2.09 -17.03
CA THR A 268 -9.01 -3.30 -17.16
C THR A 268 -9.11 -3.71 -18.63
N PRO A 269 -8.51 -4.85 -19.06
CA PRO A 269 -8.54 -5.26 -20.46
C PRO A 269 -9.95 -5.70 -20.87
N GLY A 270 -10.34 -5.39 -22.11
CA GLY A 270 -11.63 -5.75 -22.67
C GLY A 270 -11.96 -5.00 -23.95
N LYS A 271 -12.67 -5.67 -24.87
CA LYS A 271 -13.14 -5.07 -26.13
C LYS A 271 -14.21 -4.00 -25.91
N ALA A 272 -15.06 -4.19 -24.89
CA ALA A 272 -16.08 -3.24 -24.51
C ALA A 272 -15.45 -2.07 -23.73
N PRO A 273 -15.74 -0.82 -24.09
CA PRO A 273 -15.18 0.31 -23.39
C PRO A 273 -15.75 0.41 -21.97
N ARG A 274 -14.86 0.67 -21.01
CA ARG A 274 -15.17 0.85 -19.58
C ARG A 274 -15.07 2.31 -19.21
N VAL A 275 -15.77 2.71 -18.16
CA VAL A 275 -15.69 4.06 -17.59
C VAL A 275 -14.65 4.06 -16.48
N TYR A 276 -13.73 5.01 -16.55
CA TYR A 276 -12.71 5.28 -15.55
C TYR A 276 -13.00 6.65 -14.97
N ASN A 277 -13.18 6.72 -13.64
CA ASN A 277 -13.32 7.96 -12.89
C ASN A 277 -12.12 8.06 -11.94
N VAL A 278 -11.06 8.74 -12.38
CA VAL A 278 -9.81 8.91 -11.63
C VAL A 278 -9.94 10.13 -10.72
N PRO A 279 -9.88 9.97 -9.38
CA PRO A 279 -9.97 11.10 -8.47
C PRO A 279 -8.69 11.96 -8.54
N LEU A 280 -8.87 13.24 -8.87
CA LEU A 280 -7.82 14.26 -8.93
C LEU A 280 -7.92 15.27 -7.78
N ALA A 281 -9.13 15.46 -7.25
CA ALA A 281 -9.40 16.20 -6.05
C ALA A 281 -8.48 15.72 -4.90
N GLY A 282 -7.54 16.58 -4.49
CA GLY A 282 -6.56 16.29 -3.43
C GLY A 282 -5.31 15.57 -3.90
N ALA A 283 -5.11 15.29 -5.20
CA ALA A 283 -3.83 14.80 -5.71
C ALA A 283 -2.76 15.88 -5.56
N LYS A 284 -1.54 15.49 -5.17
CA LYS A 284 -0.44 16.42 -4.90
C LYS A 284 -0.21 17.33 -6.11
N GLY A 285 -0.30 18.63 -5.89
CA GLY A 285 -0.10 19.64 -6.94
C GLY A 285 -1.18 19.69 -8.04
N TRP A 286 -2.34 19.03 -7.88
CA TRP A 286 -3.50 19.26 -8.73
C TRP A 286 -4.17 20.60 -8.38
N GLN A 287 -3.75 21.66 -9.07
CA GLN A 287 -4.35 22.98 -8.89
C GLN A 287 -4.38 23.79 -10.20
N PRO A 288 -5.51 24.43 -10.52
CA PRO A 288 -5.63 25.35 -11.64
C PRO A 288 -4.68 26.56 -11.55
N PRO A 289 -4.20 27.09 -12.69
CA PRO A 289 -4.45 26.59 -14.04
C PRO A 289 -3.62 25.33 -14.34
N ILE A 290 -4.20 24.37 -15.08
CA ILE A 290 -3.48 23.21 -15.58
C ILE A 290 -2.82 23.59 -16.90
N VAL A 291 -1.50 23.44 -16.98
CA VAL A 291 -0.68 23.89 -18.13
C VAL A 291 -0.16 22.73 -18.98
N TYR A 292 -0.27 21.51 -18.46
CA TYR A 292 0.05 20.27 -19.16
C TYR A 292 -0.84 19.16 -18.62
N LEU A 293 -1.36 18.32 -19.50
CA LEU A 293 -2.16 17.15 -19.15
C LEU A 293 -1.80 16.02 -20.13
N GLY A 294 -1.58 14.82 -19.61
CA GLY A 294 -1.30 13.66 -20.43
C GLY A 294 -1.62 12.34 -19.73
N LEU A 295 -1.49 11.27 -20.49
CA LEU A 295 -1.70 9.90 -20.07
C LEU A 295 -0.50 9.06 -20.51
N GLU A 296 0.02 8.24 -19.59
CA GLU A 296 1.15 7.35 -19.84
C GLU A 296 0.84 5.95 -19.31
N ALA A 297 1.30 4.93 -20.02
CA ALA A 297 1.25 3.55 -19.55
C ALA A 297 2.53 3.22 -18.76
N THR A 298 2.40 2.56 -17.62
CA THR A 298 3.55 2.13 -16.80
C THR A 298 3.89 0.65 -17.00
N ALA A 299 3.40 0.06 -18.10
CA ALA A 299 3.68 -1.33 -18.47
C ALA A 299 5.03 -1.49 -19.19
N GLU A 300 5.63 -2.68 -19.09
CA GLU A 300 6.88 -3.04 -19.81
C GLU A 300 6.67 -3.23 -21.32
N LYS A 301 5.42 -3.35 -21.76
CA LYS A 301 5.04 -3.55 -23.17
C LYS A 301 4.13 -2.42 -23.63
N PRO A 302 4.08 -2.14 -24.95
CA PRO A 302 3.12 -1.20 -25.49
C PRO A 302 1.69 -1.52 -25.09
N VAL A 303 0.93 -0.51 -24.69
CA VAL A 303 -0.49 -0.61 -24.35
C VAL A 303 -1.33 0.02 -25.46
N HIS A 304 -2.39 -0.68 -25.88
CA HIS A 304 -3.35 -0.22 -26.86
C HIS A 304 -4.62 0.27 -26.15
N LEU A 305 -4.91 1.56 -26.36
CA LEU A 305 -6.07 2.24 -25.80
C LEU A 305 -7.00 2.68 -26.92
N ARG A 306 -8.30 2.54 -26.71
CA ARG A 306 -9.32 3.10 -27.59
C ARG A 306 -10.28 3.95 -26.78
N ILE A 307 -10.08 5.26 -26.86
CA ILE A 307 -10.71 6.27 -26.01
C ILE A 307 -11.88 6.93 -26.77
N ARG A 308 -13.09 6.83 -26.21
CA ARG A 308 -14.29 7.45 -26.79
C ARG A 308 -14.45 8.91 -26.38
N TRP A 309 -14.18 9.19 -25.11
CA TRP A 309 -14.22 10.54 -24.57
C TRP A 309 -13.32 10.64 -23.35
N PHE A 310 -12.85 11.86 -23.09
CA PHE A 310 -12.11 12.26 -21.89
C PHE A 310 -12.69 13.58 -21.39
N LYS A 311 -12.91 13.70 -20.08
CA LYS A 311 -13.47 14.90 -19.46
C LYS A 311 -12.81 15.16 -18.10
N LEU A 312 -12.59 16.43 -17.77
CA LEU A 312 -12.37 16.83 -16.38
C LEU A 312 -13.72 17.27 -15.79
N THR A 313 -14.07 16.74 -14.61
CA THR A 313 -15.44 16.82 -14.06
C THR A 313 -15.43 17.03 -12.55
N GLU A 314 -16.51 17.63 -12.02
CA GLU A 314 -16.70 17.82 -10.57
C GLU A 314 -17.27 16.59 -9.86
N GLU A 315 -18.01 15.75 -10.58
CA GLU A 315 -18.63 14.52 -10.09
C GLU A 315 -18.18 13.37 -10.98
N PRO A 316 -18.20 12.11 -10.49
CA PRO A 316 -18.01 10.95 -11.35
C PRO A 316 -18.96 11.02 -12.55
N ALA A 317 -18.43 10.77 -13.74
CA ALA A 317 -19.14 10.98 -14.99
C ALA A 317 -19.26 9.70 -15.80
N GLY A 318 -20.01 9.79 -16.90
CA GLY A 318 -20.27 8.69 -17.82
C GLY A 318 -21.43 7.78 -17.40
N PRO A 319 -21.89 6.93 -18.33
CA PRO A 319 -22.98 5.99 -18.06
C PRO A 319 -22.59 4.99 -16.98
N ALA A 320 -23.59 4.33 -16.41
CA ALA A 320 -23.36 3.22 -15.49
C ALA A 320 -22.44 2.16 -16.13
N ASP A 321 -21.41 1.76 -15.39
CA ASP A 321 -20.47 0.72 -15.79
C ASP A 321 -20.40 -0.31 -14.67
N LEU A 322 -21.27 -1.32 -14.79
CA LEU A 322 -21.37 -2.38 -13.80
C LEU A 322 -20.20 -3.36 -13.92
N GLU A 323 -19.81 -3.90 -12.78
CA GLU A 323 -18.81 -4.94 -12.68
C GLU A 323 -19.28 -6.01 -11.70
N ILE A 324 -19.14 -7.28 -12.10
CA ILE A 324 -19.21 -8.42 -11.17
C ILE A 324 -17.83 -8.51 -10.53
N ARG A 325 -17.63 -7.84 -9.39
CA ARG A 325 -16.35 -7.76 -8.69
C ARG A 325 -15.91 -9.12 -8.17
N ASN A 326 -16.85 -9.86 -7.56
CA ASN A 326 -16.61 -11.21 -7.06
C ASN A 326 -17.83 -12.09 -7.35
N PHE A 327 -17.59 -13.36 -7.71
CA PHE A 327 -18.61 -14.40 -7.80
C PHE A 327 -18.01 -15.73 -7.31
N PHE A 328 -18.46 -16.21 -6.15
CA PHE A 328 -17.78 -17.29 -5.43
C PHE A 328 -18.71 -18.09 -4.52
N ILE A 329 -18.32 -19.31 -4.15
CA ILE A 329 -18.94 -20.05 -3.05
C ILE A 329 -18.32 -19.58 -1.73
N LYS A 330 -19.10 -19.18 -0.73
CA LYS A 330 -18.59 -18.61 0.53
C LYS A 330 -17.83 -19.61 1.40
N SER A 331 -18.24 -20.88 1.41
CA SER A 331 -17.57 -21.93 2.18
C SER A 331 -16.13 -22.11 1.70
N ALA A 332 -15.19 -22.21 2.64
CA ALA A 332 -13.78 -22.45 2.34
C ALA A 332 -13.51 -23.91 1.96
N LEU A 333 -14.31 -24.85 2.47
CA LEU A 333 -14.25 -26.29 2.18
C LEU A 333 -15.64 -26.81 1.77
N PRO A 334 -16.19 -26.38 0.62
CA PRO A 334 -17.53 -26.82 0.22
C PRO A 334 -17.54 -28.34 0.01
N ARG A 335 -18.40 -29.07 0.73
CA ARG A 335 -18.56 -30.53 0.57
C ARG A 335 -19.85 -30.91 -0.11
N VAL A 336 -19.84 -32.07 -0.75
CA VAL A 336 -21.06 -32.74 -1.22
C VAL A 336 -22.00 -32.96 -0.03
N GLY A 337 -23.30 -32.74 -0.26
CA GLY A 337 -24.33 -32.89 0.76
C GLY A 337 -24.54 -31.67 1.66
N GLN A 338 -23.54 -30.78 1.78
CA GLN A 338 -23.63 -29.54 2.55
C GLN A 338 -24.30 -28.42 1.74
N THR A 339 -25.00 -27.53 2.46
CA THR A 339 -25.55 -26.30 1.86
C THR A 339 -24.49 -25.21 1.96
N CYS A 340 -24.17 -24.57 0.84
CA CYS A 340 -23.17 -23.51 0.76
C CYS A 340 -23.79 -22.23 0.20
N ASP A 341 -23.41 -21.08 0.74
CA ASP A 341 -23.77 -19.79 0.15
C ASP A 341 -22.95 -19.56 -1.13
N VAL A 342 -23.60 -19.12 -2.21
CA VAL A 342 -23.01 -18.58 -3.43
C VAL A 342 -23.24 -17.07 -3.40
N VAL A 343 -22.18 -16.29 -3.51
CA VAL A 343 -22.20 -14.84 -3.36
C VAL A 343 -21.77 -14.17 -4.65
N ALA A 344 -22.54 -13.18 -5.10
CA ALA A 344 -22.15 -12.26 -6.16
C ALA A 344 -22.06 -10.84 -5.61
N GLN A 345 -20.92 -10.18 -5.79
CA GLN A 345 -20.72 -8.78 -5.45
C GLN A 345 -20.67 -7.95 -6.73
N ILE A 346 -21.59 -7.00 -6.87
CA ILE A 346 -21.76 -6.15 -8.04
C ILE A 346 -21.45 -4.71 -7.63
N THR A 347 -20.65 -4.00 -8.42
CA THR A 347 -20.32 -2.58 -8.21
C THR A 347 -20.55 -1.74 -9.46
N ASN A 348 -20.66 -0.42 -9.32
CA ASN A 348 -20.81 0.53 -10.41
C ASN A 348 -19.61 1.50 -10.43
N ARG A 349 -18.86 1.51 -11.53
CA ARG A 349 -17.73 2.41 -11.78
C ARG A 349 -18.13 3.70 -12.50
N GLY A 350 -19.32 3.70 -13.10
CA GLY A 350 -19.88 4.82 -13.84
C GLY A 350 -20.48 5.90 -12.92
N GLY A 351 -20.64 7.11 -13.45
CA GLY A 351 -21.21 8.24 -12.71
C GLY A 351 -22.73 8.17 -12.53
N GLU A 352 -23.44 7.56 -13.49
CA GLU A 352 -24.89 7.36 -13.39
C GLU A 352 -25.26 6.22 -12.43
N MET A 353 -26.16 6.50 -11.50
CA MET A 353 -26.72 5.52 -10.56
C MET A 353 -27.65 4.53 -11.26
N VAL A 354 -27.58 3.26 -10.87
CA VAL A 354 -28.47 2.19 -11.37
C VAL A 354 -29.55 1.87 -10.35
N PRO A 355 -30.86 2.05 -10.63
CA PRO A 355 -31.92 1.84 -9.64
C PRO A 355 -32.04 0.39 -9.14
N ALA A 356 -31.80 -0.58 -10.02
CA ALA A 356 -31.79 -2.01 -9.69
C ALA A 356 -31.07 -2.80 -10.78
N VAL A 357 -30.38 -3.87 -10.38
CA VAL A 357 -29.69 -4.79 -11.29
C VAL A 357 -30.28 -6.18 -11.10
N ARG A 358 -30.72 -6.82 -12.20
CA ARG A 358 -31.19 -8.21 -12.17
C ARG A 358 -30.04 -9.17 -12.39
N ALA A 359 -29.95 -10.21 -11.57
CA ALA A 359 -28.95 -11.26 -11.68
C ALA A 359 -29.60 -12.64 -11.59
N LYS A 360 -29.17 -13.56 -12.46
CA LYS A 360 -29.65 -14.93 -12.52
C LYS A 360 -28.49 -15.90 -12.32
N LEU A 361 -28.60 -16.75 -11.30
CA LEU A 361 -27.71 -17.87 -11.07
C LEU A 361 -28.09 -19.03 -11.99
N ILE A 362 -27.10 -19.62 -12.65
CA ILE A 362 -27.24 -20.79 -13.51
C ILE A 362 -26.39 -21.90 -12.89
N LEU A 363 -27.04 -22.98 -12.51
CA LEU A 363 -26.43 -24.12 -11.84
C LEU A 363 -26.10 -25.24 -12.84
N PRO A 364 -24.97 -25.95 -12.65
CA PRO A 364 -24.66 -27.14 -13.41
C PRO A 364 -25.48 -28.34 -12.93
N ASP A 365 -25.52 -29.41 -13.72
CA ASP A 365 -26.11 -30.69 -13.32
C ASP A 365 -25.48 -31.21 -12.02
N GLY A 366 -26.34 -31.67 -11.11
CA GLY A 366 -25.95 -32.19 -9.80
C GLY A 366 -25.83 -31.12 -8.70
N VAL A 367 -26.09 -29.85 -9.00
CA VAL A 367 -26.16 -28.77 -8.00
C VAL A 367 -27.59 -28.22 -7.95
N GLU A 368 -28.20 -28.23 -6.77
CA GLU A 368 -29.55 -27.71 -6.55
C GLU A 368 -29.54 -26.38 -5.81
N LEU A 369 -30.48 -25.50 -6.16
CA LEU A 369 -30.77 -24.29 -5.42
C LEU A 369 -31.65 -24.66 -4.22
N THR A 370 -31.23 -24.31 -3.02
CA THR A 370 -32.02 -24.52 -1.81
C THR A 370 -32.78 -23.24 -1.42
N GLU A 371 -32.10 -22.09 -1.44
CA GLU A 371 -32.70 -20.78 -1.15
C GLU A 371 -32.00 -19.65 -1.94
N PRO A 372 -32.67 -18.53 -2.24
CA PRO A 372 -34.12 -18.37 -2.23
C PRO A 372 -34.79 -19.28 -3.29
N ALA A 373 -36.12 -19.34 -3.31
CA ALA A 373 -36.86 -20.21 -4.25
C ALA A 373 -36.61 -19.88 -5.75
N SER A 374 -36.14 -18.66 -6.04
CA SER A 374 -35.82 -18.19 -7.39
C SER A 374 -34.31 -18.07 -7.57
N ALA A 375 -33.78 -18.59 -8.68
CA ALA A 375 -32.39 -18.36 -9.08
C ALA A 375 -32.15 -16.92 -9.56
N GLU A 376 -33.22 -16.18 -9.86
CA GLU A 376 -33.18 -14.76 -10.23
C GLU A 376 -33.42 -13.87 -9.00
N GLN A 377 -32.55 -12.88 -8.81
CA GLN A 377 -32.63 -11.86 -7.77
C GLN A 377 -32.41 -10.47 -8.39
N ALA A 378 -32.81 -9.43 -7.67
CA ALA A 378 -32.52 -8.05 -8.02
C ALA A 378 -31.83 -7.33 -6.86
N THR A 379 -30.86 -6.48 -7.16
CA THR A 379 -30.27 -5.57 -6.18
C THR A 379 -31.19 -4.38 -5.92
N GLY A 380 -30.97 -3.67 -4.81
CA GLY A 380 -31.38 -2.27 -4.70
C GLY A 380 -30.52 -1.34 -5.56
N PRO A 381 -30.69 -0.01 -5.42
CA PRO A 381 -29.89 0.97 -6.15
C PRO A 381 -28.39 0.78 -5.94
N ILE A 382 -27.60 0.95 -7.01
CA ILE A 382 -26.14 0.89 -7.01
C ILE A 382 -25.60 2.20 -7.58
N ASP A 383 -25.07 3.03 -6.68
CA ASP A 383 -24.44 4.29 -7.04
C ASP A 383 -22.94 4.12 -7.36
N TYR A 384 -22.26 5.17 -7.81
CA TYR A 384 -20.81 5.17 -8.04
C TYR A 384 -20.05 4.69 -6.79
N GLY A 385 -19.21 3.67 -6.96
CA GLY A 385 -18.40 3.09 -5.89
C GLY A 385 -19.17 2.18 -4.93
N ASP A 386 -20.50 2.08 -5.05
CA ASP A 386 -21.29 1.17 -4.23
C ASP A 386 -21.00 -0.27 -4.60
N MET A 387 -21.01 -1.15 -3.60
CA MET A 387 -21.08 -2.60 -3.78
C MET A 387 -22.42 -3.12 -3.26
N ARG A 388 -23.00 -4.09 -3.96
CA ARG A 388 -24.17 -4.86 -3.51
C ARG A 388 -23.88 -6.35 -3.62
N SER A 389 -24.25 -7.08 -2.58
CA SER A 389 -24.12 -8.53 -2.53
C SER A 389 -25.48 -9.20 -2.76
N LEU A 390 -25.50 -10.21 -3.62
CA LEU A 390 -26.60 -11.15 -3.77
C LEU A 390 -26.13 -12.53 -3.29
N VAL A 391 -26.99 -13.23 -2.56
CA VAL A 391 -26.65 -14.52 -1.94
C VAL A 391 -27.69 -15.56 -2.31
N TRP A 392 -27.23 -16.69 -2.83
CA TRP A 392 -28.00 -17.91 -3.04
C TRP A 392 -27.42 -19.00 -2.14
N ARG A 393 -28.21 -20.02 -1.80
CA ARG A 393 -27.79 -21.23 -1.11
C ARG A 393 -27.95 -22.39 -2.06
N VAL A 394 -26.89 -23.16 -2.21
CA VAL A 394 -26.85 -24.31 -3.11
C VAL A 394 -26.39 -25.54 -2.37
N LYS A 395 -26.76 -26.71 -2.88
CA LYS A 395 -26.27 -27.99 -2.40
C LYS A 395 -25.79 -28.82 -3.59
N SER A 396 -24.56 -29.32 -3.52
CA SER A 396 -24.05 -30.24 -4.53
C SER A 396 -24.27 -31.69 -4.12
N HIS A 397 -24.67 -32.52 -5.07
CA HIS A 397 -24.76 -33.98 -4.97
C HIS A 397 -23.60 -34.68 -5.71
N ARG A 398 -22.66 -33.91 -6.26
CA ARG A 398 -21.52 -34.42 -7.03
C ARG A 398 -20.19 -33.89 -6.49
N GLU A 399 -19.21 -34.78 -6.44
CA GLU A 399 -17.83 -34.43 -6.08
C GLU A 399 -17.09 -33.83 -7.28
N GLY A 400 -16.03 -33.07 -6.98
CA GLY A 400 -15.12 -32.50 -7.96
C GLY A 400 -15.53 -31.11 -8.46
N GLU A 401 -14.89 -30.70 -9.55
CA GLU A 401 -15.07 -29.37 -10.13
C GLU A 401 -16.51 -29.16 -10.63
N CYS A 402 -17.11 -28.06 -10.20
CA CYS A 402 -18.41 -27.57 -10.61
C CYS A 402 -18.29 -26.13 -11.09
N ARG A 403 -19.03 -25.80 -12.15
CA ARG A 403 -19.01 -24.48 -12.77
C ARG A 403 -20.39 -23.85 -12.67
N LEU A 404 -20.50 -22.84 -11.81
CA LEU A 404 -21.68 -22.01 -11.68
C LEU A 404 -21.52 -20.79 -12.60
N LYS A 405 -22.62 -20.30 -13.17
CA LYS A 405 -22.60 -19.08 -13.99
C LYS A 405 -23.55 -18.05 -13.43
N LEU A 406 -23.15 -16.79 -13.51
CA LEU A 406 -23.96 -15.64 -13.15
C LEU A 406 -24.23 -14.84 -14.42
N LEU A 407 -25.51 -14.55 -14.68
CA LEU A 407 -25.93 -13.61 -15.72
C LEU A 407 -26.49 -12.35 -15.05
N VAL A 408 -25.84 -11.22 -15.25
CA VAL A 408 -26.29 -9.90 -14.77
C VAL A 408 -26.82 -9.10 -15.95
N THR A 409 -28.03 -8.57 -15.84
CA THR A 409 -28.73 -7.87 -16.93
C THR A 409 -28.95 -6.40 -16.59
N HIS A 410 -28.22 -5.50 -17.26
CA HIS A 410 -28.47 -4.05 -17.21
C HIS A 410 -27.65 -3.31 -18.28
N PRO A 411 -28.27 -2.45 -19.11
CA PRO A 411 -28.61 -2.66 -20.54
C PRO A 411 -27.67 -3.56 -21.39
N VAL A 412 -26.43 -3.79 -20.98
CA VAL A 412 -25.52 -4.82 -21.53
C VAL A 412 -25.45 -6.00 -20.55
N ALA A 413 -25.57 -7.23 -21.06
CA ALA A 413 -25.46 -8.41 -20.20
C ALA A 413 -24.00 -8.66 -19.80
N LEU A 414 -23.75 -8.81 -18.50
CA LEU A 414 -22.48 -9.28 -17.96
C LEU A 414 -22.61 -10.75 -17.56
N GLN A 415 -21.54 -11.50 -17.78
CA GLN A 415 -21.47 -12.89 -17.35
C GLN A 415 -20.20 -13.11 -16.54
N SER A 416 -20.32 -13.92 -15.50
CA SER A 416 -19.18 -14.41 -14.72
C SER A 416 -19.36 -15.89 -14.43
N GLU A 417 -18.25 -16.61 -14.28
CA GLU A 417 -18.24 -18.02 -13.92
C GLU A 417 -17.47 -18.18 -12.60
N CYS A 418 -18.03 -19.00 -11.71
CA CYS A 418 -17.33 -19.48 -10.52
C CYS A 418 -17.04 -20.96 -10.74
N VAL A 419 -15.76 -21.32 -10.74
CA VAL A 419 -15.31 -22.70 -10.76
C VAL A 419 -14.93 -23.06 -9.32
N GLU A 420 -15.57 -24.08 -8.77
CA GLU A 420 -15.37 -24.52 -7.40
C GLU A 420 -15.22 -26.04 -7.33
N THR A 421 -14.39 -26.55 -6.42
CA THR A 421 -14.25 -28.00 -6.21
C THR A 421 -15.04 -28.43 -4.97
N PHE A 422 -16.12 -29.20 -5.18
CA PHE A 422 -16.84 -29.81 -4.07
C PHE A 422 -16.09 -31.05 -3.57
N LEU A 423 -15.69 -31.00 -2.31
CA LEU A 423 -14.94 -32.07 -1.64
C LEU A 423 -15.89 -33.24 -1.26
N PRO A 424 -15.36 -34.47 -1.17
CA PRO A 424 -16.13 -35.61 -0.70
C PRO A 424 -16.64 -35.40 0.73
N GLU A 425 -17.80 -35.98 1.03
CA GLU A 425 -18.29 -36.08 2.40
C GLU A 425 -17.35 -36.98 3.22
N LEU A 426 -17.00 -36.55 4.43
CA LEU A 426 -16.05 -37.31 5.26
C LEU A 426 -16.72 -38.37 6.16
N HIS A 427 -18.05 -38.33 6.31
CA HIS A 427 -18.80 -39.19 7.23
C HIS A 427 -18.17 -39.26 8.63
N LEU A 428 -17.67 -38.11 9.13
CA LEU A 428 -17.11 -38.03 10.46
C LEU A 428 -18.24 -38.05 11.51
N PRO A 429 -18.01 -38.66 12.68
CA PRO A 429 -18.96 -38.57 13.77
C PRO A 429 -19.12 -37.11 14.21
N LYS A 430 -20.33 -36.74 14.61
CA LYS A 430 -20.56 -35.43 15.23
C LYS A 430 -19.73 -35.30 16.50
N ALA A 431 -19.15 -34.13 16.70
CA ALA A 431 -18.38 -33.80 17.89
C ALA A 431 -19.10 -32.73 18.71
N GLU A 432 -18.90 -32.75 20.03
CA GLU A 432 -19.38 -31.69 20.93
C GLU A 432 -18.36 -30.55 21.09
N TYR A 433 -17.12 -30.77 20.64
CA TYR A 433 -16.00 -29.84 20.71
C TYR A 433 -14.95 -30.19 19.65
N VAL A 434 -13.91 -29.36 19.49
CA VAL A 434 -12.75 -29.66 18.64
C VAL A 434 -12.22 -31.07 18.93
N PRO A 435 -12.09 -31.96 17.93
CA PRO A 435 -11.54 -33.29 18.16
C PRO A 435 -10.07 -33.25 18.63
N PRO A 436 -9.63 -34.18 19.49
CA PRO A 436 -8.25 -34.21 19.98
C PRO A 436 -7.21 -34.18 18.84
N PRO A 437 -6.19 -33.29 18.92
CA PRO A 437 -5.10 -33.26 17.94
C PRO A 437 -4.27 -34.54 17.92
N GLN A 438 -3.69 -34.86 16.77
CA GLN A 438 -2.71 -35.94 16.59
C GLN A 438 -1.35 -35.36 16.17
N PRO A 439 -0.54 -34.87 17.12
CA PRO A 439 0.72 -34.22 16.81
C PRO A 439 1.69 -35.11 16.03
N ILE A 440 2.33 -34.55 15.03
CA ILE A 440 3.49 -35.13 14.34
C ILE A 440 4.73 -34.28 14.64
N ARG A 441 5.92 -34.89 14.50
CA ARG A 441 7.17 -34.21 14.84
C ARG A 441 8.29 -34.58 13.87
N GLY A 442 8.97 -33.55 13.37
CA GLY A 442 10.18 -33.66 12.57
C GLY A 442 11.43 -33.25 13.36
N PRO A 443 12.62 -33.27 12.70
CA PRO A 443 13.88 -32.87 13.32
C PRO A 443 14.09 -31.35 13.41
N TYR A 444 13.10 -30.54 13.02
CA TYR A 444 13.12 -29.07 13.09
C TYR A 444 12.05 -28.56 14.05
N GLU A 445 12.36 -27.43 14.66
CA GLU A 445 11.35 -26.57 15.28
C GLU A 445 10.79 -25.63 14.22
N VAL A 446 9.54 -25.85 13.82
CA VAL A 446 8.85 -24.99 12.86
C VAL A 446 7.94 -24.05 13.64
N GLY A 447 8.39 -22.82 13.80
CA GLY A 447 7.61 -21.74 14.37
C GLY A 447 6.82 -20.99 13.31
N VAL A 448 5.70 -20.41 13.71
CA VAL A 448 4.90 -19.54 12.86
C VAL A 448 4.54 -18.28 13.65
N TYR A 449 4.72 -17.10 13.06
CA TYR A 449 4.26 -15.86 13.68
C TYR A 449 2.73 -15.83 13.74
N TYR A 450 2.17 -15.22 14.78
CA TYR A 450 0.74 -15.13 15.01
C TYR A 450 0.36 -13.67 15.24
N PHE A 451 -0.51 -13.14 14.37
CA PHE A 451 -1.01 -11.77 14.45
C PHE A 451 -2.35 -11.71 15.19
N PRO A 452 -2.44 -11.02 16.34
CA PRO A 452 -3.65 -10.95 17.14
C PRO A 452 -4.58 -9.79 16.73
N GLY A 453 -4.86 -9.62 15.44
CA GLY A 453 -5.63 -8.47 14.92
C GLY A 453 -7.13 -8.69 14.72
N TRP A 454 -7.64 -9.90 14.91
CA TRP A 454 -8.92 -10.34 14.35
C TRP A 454 -10.06 -10.50 15.37
N GLY A 455 -9.90 -9.94 16.56
CA GLY A 455 -10.87 -10.04 17.66
C GLY A 455 -12.17 -9.25 17.49
N ARG A 456 -12.36 -8.52 16.37
CA ARG A 456 -13.52 -7.64 16.14
C ARG A 456 -14.05 -7.78 14.70
N PRO A 457 -15.37 -7.63 14.45
CA PRO A 457 -15.92 -7.68 13.10
C PRO A 457 -15.28 -6.66 12.15
N ALA A 458 -15.04 -5.44 12.62
CA ALA A 458 -14.47 -4.36 11.83
C ALA A 458 -13.08 -4.69 11.28
N SER A 459 -12.28 -5.48 12.01
CA SER A 459 -10.96 -5.92 11.52
C SER A 459 -11.08 -6.76 10.25
N TRP A 460 -12.15 -7.55 10.11
CA TRP A 460 -12.40 -8.42 8.96
C TRP A 460 -12.99 -7.71 7.74
N LEU A 461 -13.53 -6.50 7.90
CA LEU A 461 -14.26 -5.79 6.84
C LEU A 461 -13.44 -5.62 5.54
N PRO A 462 -12.15 -5.25 5.58
CA PRO A 462 -11.35 -5.11 4.37
C PRO A 462 -11.18 -6.41 3.58
N LEU A 463 -11.35 -7.58 4.22
CA LEU A 463 -11.25 -8.90 3.56
C LEU A 463 -12.54 -9.36 2.90
N VAL A 464 -13.68 -8.68 3.12
CA VAL A 464 -14.97 -9.03 2.50
C VAL A 464 -14.89 -8.94 0.95
N THR A 465 -14.00 -8.11 0.42
CA THR A 465 -13.74 -7.99 -1.03
C THR A 465 -12.63 -8.92 -1.54
N PHE A 466 -12.03 -9.74 -0.68
CA PHE A 466 -10.97 -10.72 -0.98
C PHE A 466 -11.42 -12.13 -0.54
N PRO A 467 -12.51 -12.66 -1.13
CA PRO A 467 -13.14 -13.89 -0.65
C PRO A 467 -12.24 -15.11 -0.72
N GLU A 468 -11.24 -15.12 -1.60
CA GLU A 468 -10.23 -16.16 -1.72
C GLU A 468 -9.40 -16.35 -0.44
N ARG A 469 -9.32 -15.31 0.42
CA ARG A 469 -8.60 -15.33 1.70
C ARG A 469 -9.43 -15.82 2.88
N ARG A 470 -10.72 -16.11 2.69
CA ARG A 470 -11.62 -16.47 3.79
C ARG A 470 -11.09 -17.70 4.55
N PRO A 471 -10.87 -17.62 5.88
CA PRO A 471 -10.38 -18.74 6.67
C PRO A 471 -11.37 -19.91 6.68
N VAL A 472 -10.87 -21.12 6.90
CA VAL A 472 -11.71 -22.31 7.13
C VAL A 472 -12.60 -22.15 8.37
N LEU A 473 -12.17 -21.37 9.37
CA LEU A 473 -12.97 -21.02 10.54
C LEU A 473 -14.00 -19.91 10.29
N GLY A 474 -14.12 -19.40 9.06
CA GLY A 474 -14.86 -18.18 8.76
C GLY A 474 -14.16 -16.94 9.31
N PHE A 475 -14.89 -15.82 9.37
CA PHE A 475 -14.36 -14.60 9.99
C PHE A 475 -14.48 -14.72 11.52
N TYR A 476 -13.58 -15.51 12.07
CA TYR A 476 -13.64 -16.05 13.42
C TYR A 476 -13.51 -14.96 14.49
N ARG A 477 -14.09 -15.24 15.67
CA ARG A 477 -13.99 -14.39 16.85
C ARG A 477 -12.71 -14.74 17.61
N GLU A 478 -11.60 -14.12 17.19
CA GLU A 478 -10.30 -14.37 17.79
C GLU A 478 -10.31 -14.10 19.30
N GLY A 479 -9.62 -14.95 20.06
CA GLY A 479 -9.65 -14.94 21.54
C GLY A 479 -10.64 -15.94 22.15
N LEU A 480 -11.50 -16.59 21.35
CA LEU A 480 -12.23 -17.77 21.82
C LEU A 480 -11.31 -18.99 21.92
N PRO A 481 -11.32 -19.77 23.02
CA PRO A 481 -10.51 -20.97 23.17
C PRO A 481 -10.74 -22.01 22.06
N GLU A 482 -11.97 -22.12 21.55
CA GLU A 482 -12.32 -23.03 20.46
C GLU A 482 -11.58 -22.70 19.14
N VAL A 483 -11.39 -21.41 18.84
CA VAL A 483 -10.68 -20.96 17.63
C VAL A 483 -9.24 -21.46 17.66
N ILE A 484 -8.53 -21.16 18.76
CA ILE A 484 -7.14 -21.58 18.90
C ILE A 484 -7.02 -23.11 19.06
N ASP A 485 -8.02 -23.80 19.60
CA ASP A 485 -8.01 -25.27 19.67
C ASP A 485 -8.06 -25.91 18.27
N TRP A 486 -8.85 -25.35 17.34
CA TRP A 486 -8.80 -25.73 15.92
C TRP A 486 -7.45 -25.41 15.28
N GLN A 487 -6.92 -24.21 15.54
CA GLN A 487 -5.63 -23.81 14.99
C GLN A 487 -4.47 -24.67 15.52
N ILE A 488 -4.45 -24.99 16.82
CA ILE A 488 -3.50 -25.93 17.43
C ILE A 488 -3.63 -27.31 16.78
N LYS A 489 -4.87 -27.82 16.63
CA LYS A 489 -5.11 -29.11 15.97
C LYS A 489 -4.43 -29.15 14.61
N TRP A 490 -4.71 -28.17 13.77
CA TRP A 490 -4.14 -28.11 12.42
C TRP A 490 -2.63 -27.90 12.45
N ALA A 491 -2.12 -27.02 13.32
CA ALA A 491 -0.69 -26.73 13.43
C ALA A 491 0.12 -27.99 13.77
N VAL A 492 -0.25 -28.69 14.85
CA VAL A 492 0.53 -29.83 15.34
C VAL A 492 0.38 -31.07 14.45
N GLU A 493 -0.74 -31.21 13.74
CA GLU A 493 -0.96 -32.28 12.75
C GLU A 493 -0.18 -32.05 11.44
N HIS A 494 0.39 -30.86 11.25
CA HIS A 494 1.22 -30.52 10.08
C HIS A 494 2.68 -30.21 10.44
N GLY A 495 3.08 -30.48 11.69
CA GLY A 495 4.47 -30.38 12.14
C GLY A 495 4.91 -29.00 12.60
N ILE A 496 3.98 -28.05 12.76
CA ILE A 496 4.25 -26.77 13.44
C ILE A 496 4.43 -27.04 14.94
N THR A 497 5.47 -26.45 15.52
CA THR A 497 5.91 -26.77 16.88
C THR A 497 5.67 -25.64 17.88
N PHE A 498 5.57 -24.41 17.41
CA PHE A 498 5.23 -23.26 18.25
C PHE A 498 4.62 -22.09 17.46
N PHE A 499 3.86 -21.24 18.15
CA PHE A 499 3.48 -19.92 17.65
C PHE A 499 4.33 -18.80 18.27
N CYS A 500 4.76 -17.84 17.47
CA CYS A 500 5.43 -16.62 17.93
C CYS A 500 4.41 -15.48 17.89
N TYR A 501 3.85 -15.11 19.04
CA TYR A 501 2.81 -14.08 19.10
C TYR A 501 3.41 -12.70 18.96
N ASP A 502 2.84 -11.91 18.04
CA ASP A 502 3.02 -10.47 18.04
C ASP A 502 2.47 -9.90 19.33
N TRP A 503 3.35 -9.29 20.09
CA TRP A 503 3.10 -8.86 21.45
C TRP A 503 3.40 -7.37 21.60
N TYR A 504 2.39 -6.64 22.07
CA TYR A 504 2.38 -5.18 22.07
C TYR A 504 2.48 -4.68 23.51
N TRP A 505 3.57 -3.98 23.80
CA TRP A 505 3.79 -3.30 25.08
C TRP A 505 4.33 -1.90 24.86
N ARG A 506 3.79 -0.96 25.63
CA ARG A 506 4.24 0.43 25.68
C ARG A 506 4.10 0.98 27.09
N GLN A 507 5.21 1.22 27.78
CA GLN A 507 5.24 1.95 29.06
C GLN A 507 4.29 1.39 30.15
N GLY A 508 4.08 0.08 30.19
CA GLY A 508 3.18 -0.58 31.15
C GLY A 508 1.82 -0.98 30.57
N GLU A 509 1.45 -0.47 29.39
CA GLU A 509 0.20 -0.82 28.72
C GLU A 509 0.41 -1.93 27.69
N GLN A 510 -0.59 -2.81 27.56
CA GLN A 510 -0.63 -3.84 26.52
C GLN A 510 -1.85 -3.70 25.62
N ARG A 511 -1.71 -4.18 24.38
CA ARG A 511 -2.77 -4.18 23.37
C ARG A 511 -2.81 -5.53 22.66
N LEU A 512 -3.98 -5.84 22.08
CA LEU A 512 -4.20 -7.06 21.27
C LEU A 512 -3.83 -8.37 22.00
N ASN A 513 -4.08 -8.45 23.31
CA ASN A 513 -3.75 -9.63 24.11
C ASN A 513 -4.75 -10.78 24.00
N HIS A 514 -5.94 -10.54 23.42
CA HIS A 514 -7.06 -11.49 23.46
C HIS A 514 -6.68 -12.84 22.83
N ALA A 515 -5.91 -12.86 21.75
CA ALA A 515 -5.49 -14.10 21.10
C ALA A 515 -4.63 -14.99 22.03
N LEU A 516 -3.65 -14.39 22.73
CA LEU A 516 -2.77 -15.12 23.64
C LEU A 516 -3.44 -15.41 24.99
N HIS A 517 -4.02 -14.41 25.65
CA HIS A 517 -4.48 -14.52 27.05
C HIS A 517 -5.85 -15.18 27.17
N ASP A 518 -6.78 -14.80 26.30
CA ASP A 518 -8.16 -15.30 26.33
C ASP A 518 -8.32 -16.54 25.43
N GLY A 519 -7.53 -16.61 24.35
CA GLY A 519 -7.44 -17.77 23.45
C GLY A 519 -6.45 -18.83 23.95
N TYR A 520 -5.19 -18.72 23.54
CA TYR A 520 -4.18 -19.79 23.71
C TYR A 520 -3.95 -20.20 25.15
N LEU A 521 -3.86 -19.26 26.10
CA LEU A 521 -3.65 -19.61 27.51
C LEU A 521 -4.87 -20.30 28.13
N GLN A 522 -6.06 -20.22 27.52
CA GLN A 522 -7.27 -20.93 27.93
C GLN A 522 -7.55 -22.20 27.10
N SER A 523 -6.74 -22.47 26.08
CA SER A 523 -6.88 -23.65 25.20
C SER A 523 -6.78 -24.96 25.97
N ARG A 524 -7.59 -25.95 25.55
CA ARG A 524 -7.52 -27.34 26.08
C ARG A 524 -6.29 -28.09 25.58
N TYR A 525 -5.72 -27.64 24.46
CA TYR A 525 -4.61 -28.28 23.76
C TYR A 525 -3.29 -27.49 23.82
N ARG A 526 -3.21 -26.42 24.62
CA ARG A 526 -2.01 -25.56 24.76
C ARG A 526 -0.73 -26.33 25.11
N ASN A 527 -0.85 -27.49 25.75
CA ASN A 527 0.29 -28.33 26.10
C ASN A 527 0.93 -29.04 24.89
N LEU A 528 0.26 -29.06 23.72
CA LEU A 528 0.72 -29.72 22.50
C LEU A 528 1.51 -28.79 21.56
N LEU A 529 1.30 -27.47 21.66
CA LEU A 529 1.95 -26.46 20.82
C LEU A 529 2.64 -25.45 21.75
N LYS A 530 3.93 -25.17 21.57
CA LYS A 530 4.63 -24.15 22.38
C LYS A 530 4.29 -22.74 21.91
N PHE A 531 4.72 -21.72 22.66
CA PHE A 531 4.64 -20.33 22.20
C PHE A 531 5.86 -19.49 22.60
N CYS A 532 6.19 -18.46 21.83
CA CYS A 532 7.09 -17.38 22.25
C CYS A 532 6.52 -16.02 21.82
N LEU A 533 7.27 -14.95 22.06
CA LEU A 533 6.84 -13.59 21.77
C LEU A 533 7.75 -12.92 20.74
N LEU A 534 7.13 -12.12 19.88
CA LEU A 534 7.76 -11.04 19.14
C LEU A 534 7.29 -9.72 19.75
N TRP A 535 8.20 -8.90 20.28
CA TRP A 535 7.84 -7.57 20.77
C TRP A 535 7.74 -6.58 19.60
N ALA A 536 6.51 -6.20 19.26
CA ALA A 536 6.18 -5.23 18.22
C ALA A 536 6.42 -3.79 18.72
N ASN A 537 7.69 -3.42 18.81
CA ASN A 537 8.18 -2.27 19.59
C ASN A 537 8.33 -0.96 18.78
N HIS A 538 7.30 -0.58 18.02
CA HIS A 538 7.42 0.48 16.99
C HIS A 538 6.29 1.54 17.02
N PHE A 539 5.91 2.05 18.20
CA PHE A 539 4.81 3.02 18.30
C PHE A 539 5.25 4.50 18.27
N GLY A 540 6.55 4.79 18.46
CA GLY A 540 7.09 6.16 18.39
C GLY A 540 8.33 6.38 19.26
N PRO A 541 8.95 7.58 19.23
CA PRO A 541 10.15 7.90 20.02
C PRO A 541 9.93 7.85 21.53
N GLY A 542 10.96 7.43 22.27
CA GLY A 542 11.01 7.50 23.74
C GLY A 542 10.30 6.36 24.49
N GLU A 543 10.02 5.25 23.81
CA GLU A 543 9.23 4.14 24.37
C GLU A 543 10.08 3.16 25.17
N HIS A 544 11.37 3.10 24.87
CA HIS A 544 12.29 2.09 25.41
C HIS A 544 13.16 2.63 26.55
N SER A 545 12.63 3.43 27.47
CA SER A 545 13.44 3.96 28.58
C SER A 545 14.06 2.83 29.41
N ALA A 546 15.18 3.08 30.10
CA ALA A 546 15.83 2.08 30.95
C ALA A 546 14.88 1.49 32.02
N GLU A 547 13.98 2.33 32.55
CA GLU A 547 12.94 1.90 33.48
C GLU A 547 11.90 1.01 32.81
N ASP A 548 11.46 1.34 31.59
CA ASP A 548 10.50 0.49 30.87
C ASP A 548 11.11 -0.86 30.47
N ASN A 549 12.38 -0.89 30.06
CA ASN A 549 13.11 -2.14 29.79
C ASN A 549 13.15 -3.08 31.02
N ARG A 550 13.26 -2.53 32.23
CA ARG A 550 13.17 -3.31 33.47
C ARG A 550 11.74 -3.83 33.67
N ARG A 551 10.73 -2.96 33.53
CA ARG A 551 9.32 -3.33 33.75
C ARG A 551 8.85 -4.40 32.79
N VAL A 552 9.14 -4.24 31.49
CA VAL A 552 8.74 -5.19 30.46
C VAL A 552 9.42 -6.55 30.67
N CYS A 553 10.71 -6.57 31.05
CA CYS A 553 11.41 -7.81 31.34
C CYS A 553 10.86 -8.52 32.57
N GLN A 554 10.58 -7.78 33.65
CA GLN A 554 9.92 -8.33 34.83
C GLN A 554 8.57 -8.95 34.46
N TYR A 555 7.80 -8.26 33.63
CA TYR A 555 6.51 -8.74 33.17
C TYR A 555 6.64 -10.05 32.37
N TRP A 556 7.61 -10.16 31.46
CA TRP A 556 7.84 -11.40 30.71
C TRP A 556 8.19 -12.58 31.61
N ILE A 557 9.05 -12.37 32.61
CA ILE A 557 9.44 -13.40 33.58
C ILE A 557 8.23 -13.90 34.36
N GLU A 558 7.41 -12.98 34.87
CA GLU A 558 6.27 -13.30 35.72
C GLU A 558 5.14 -14.00 34.96
N ASN A 559 4.88 -13.57 33.73
CA ASN A 559 3.66 -13.97 33.01
C ASN A 559 3.91 -15.05 31.95
N TYR A 560 5.13 -15.17 31.42
CA TYR A 560 5.42 -16.03 30.27
C TYR A 560 6.58 -17.00 30.47
N PHE A 561 7.79 -16.54 30.81
CA PHE A 561 9.00 -17.38 30.73
C PHE A 561 9.04 -18.55 31.74
N ARG A 562 8.22 -18.49 32.79
CA ARG A 562 8.02 -19.58 33.76
C ARG A 562 7.10 -20.69 33.25
N ARG A 563 6.34 -20.45 32.18
CA ARG A 563 5.37 -21.42 31.67
C ARG A 563 6.09 -22.58 30.98
N PRO A 564 5.68 -23.84 31.22
CA PRO A 564 6.26 -24.99 30.53
C PRO A 564 5.97 -24.98 29.02
N GLU A 565 4.94 -24.26 28.59
CA GLU A 565 4.60 -24.09 27.18
C GLU A 565 5.43 -23.01 26.47
N TYR A 566 6.23 -22.21 27.18
CA TYR A 566 7.09 -21.21 26.54
C TYR A 566 8.23 -21.88 25.75
N PHE A 567 8.41 -21.50 24.50
CA PHE A 567 9.41 -22.06 23.61
C PHE A 567 10.82 -21.60 23.99
N LYS A 568 11.75 -22.55 24.04
CA LYS A 568 13.13 -22.32 24.46
C LYS A 568 14.08 -23.00 23.48
N ILE A 569 15.17 -22.33 23.13
CA ILE A 569 16.30 -22.90 22.37
C ILE A 569 17.43 -23.15 23.38
N ASP A 570 17.84 -24.41 23.55
CA ASP A 570 18.88 -24.79 24.53
C ASP A 570 18.60 -24.28 25.96
N GLY A 571 17.33 -24.31 26.38
CA GLY A 571 16.89 -23.83 27.69
C GLY A 571 16.76 -22.30 27.81
N ARG A 572 17.06 -21.54 26.76
CA ARG A 572 16.95 -20.08 26.69
C ARG A 572 15.57 -19.66 26.15
N PRO A 573 14.76 -18.89 26.90
CA PRO A 573 13.51 -18.32 26.37
C PRO A 573 13.77 -17.50 25.12
N LEU A 574 13.12 -17.83 24.00
CA LEU A 574 13.22 -17.05 22.76
C LEU A 574 12.35 -15.79 22.88
N LEU A 575 12.92 -14.62 22.59
CA LEU A 575 12.21 -13.36 22.38
C LEU A 575 12.68 -12.75 21.07
N VAL A 576 11.75 -12.43 20.19
CA VAL A 576 12.02 -11.72 18.93
C VAL A 576 11.75 -10.22 19.13
N ILE A 577 12.62 -9.36 18.63
CA ILE A 577 12.45 -7.91 18.61
C ILE A 577 12.16 -7.48 17.18
N PHE A 578 10.98 -6.90 16.95
CA PHE A 578 10.54 -6.50 15.62
C PHE A 578 11.34 -5.33 15.06
N SER A 579 11.45 -4.24 15.81
CA SER A 579 12.09 -3.01 15.36
C SER A 579 13.40 -2.77 16.09
N VAL A 580 14.47 -3.34 15.55
CA VAL A 580 15.85 -3.03 15.93
C VAL A 580 16.13 -1.53 15.77
N HIS A 581 15.58 -0.92 14.73
CA HIS A 581 15.70 0.52 14.49
C HIS A 581 15.12 1.36 15.63
N SER A 582 13.95 1.00 16.17
CA SER A 582 13.31 1.77 17.26
C SER A 582 14.12 1.73 18.56
N LEU A 583 14.73 0.58 18.89
CA LEU A 583 15.67 0.51 20.02
C LEU A 583 16.89 1.40 19.79
N LYS A 584 17.52 1.32 18.61
CA LYS A 584 18.68 2.16 18.27
C LYS A 584 18.34 3.64 18.31
N ARG A 585 17.17 4.03 17.81
CA ARG A 585 16.70 5.42 17.82
C ARG A 585 16.58 5.95 19.26
N ASP A 586 15.99 5.17 20.16
CA ASP A 586 15.68 5.64 21.51
C ASP A 586 16.88 5.53 22.47
N LEU A 587 17.74 4.53 22.29
CA LEU A 587 18.80 4.17 23.24
C LEU A 587 20.22 4.29 22.66
N GLY A 588 20.36 4.43 21.34
CA GLY A 588 21.62 4.24 20.65
C GLY A 588 22.11 2.78 20.74
N ILE A 589 23.29 2.52 20.19
CA ILE A 589 23.90 1.19 20.21
C ILE A 589 24.20 0.76 21.66
N GLU A 590 24.85 1.64 22.42
CA GLU A 590 25.30 1.37 23.78
C GLU A 590 24.14 1.19 24.77
N GLY A 591 23.10 2.04 24.69
CA GLY A 591 21.93 1.89 25.57
C GLY A 591 21.13 0.62 25.26
N THR A 592 21.03 0.24 23.98
CA THR A 592 20.40 -1.03 23.58
C THR A 592 21.16 -2.23 24.16
N ARG A 593 22.50 -2.18 24.09
CA ARG A 593 23.35 -3.21 24.71
C ARG A 593 23.14 -3.33 26.21
N GLN A 594 23.07 -2.20 26.92
CA GLN A 594 22.78 -2.18 28.35
C GLN A 594 21.39 -2.75 28.69
N ALA A 595 20.39 -2.52 27.83
CA ALA A 595 19.05 -3.08 28.00
C ALA A 595 19.06 -4.62 27.82
N ILE A 596 19.72 -5.14 26.78
CA ILE A 596 19.83 -6.58 26.56
C ILE A 596 20.63 -7.26 27.68
N ASP A 597 21.75 -6.66 28.11
CA ASP A 597 22.54 -7.15 29.25
C ASP A 597 21.73 -7.15 30.56
N LEU A 598 20.83 -6.17 30.76
CA LEU A 598 19.88 -6.16 31.86
C LEU A 598 18.92 -7.35 31.78
N TRP A 599 18.34 -7.62 30.60
CA TRP A 599 17.41 -8.73 30.40
C TRP A 599 18.07 -10.09 30.61
N HIS A 600 19.30 -10.27 30.13
CA HIS A 600 20.10 -11.47 30.40
C HIS A 600 20.22 -11.70 31.92
N ARG A 601 20.67 -10.71 32.68
CA ARG A 601 20.82 -10.83 34.14
C ARG A 601 19.50 -11.12 34.85
N MET A 602 18.44 -10.37 34.53
CA MET A 602 17.13 -10.54 35.19
C MET A 602 16.56 -11.94 34.97
N THR A 603 16.71 -12.49 33.76
CA THR A 603 16.18 -13.83 33.43
C THR A 603 17.02 -14.96 34.03
N GLU A 604 18.34 -14.79 34.14
CA GLU A 604 19.23 -15.70 34.85
C GLU A 604 18.95 -15.70 36.37
N GLU A 605 18.87 -14.52 36.99
CA GLU A 605 18.58 -14.36 38.42
C GLU A 605 17.20 -14.92 38.79
N ALA A 606 16.22 -14.83 37.89
CA ALA A 606 14.88 -15.39 38.09
C ALA A 606 14.79 -16.90 37.86
N GLY A 607 15.87 -17.57 37.41
CA GLY A 607 15.92 -19.01 37.19
C GLY A 607 15.12 -19.51 35.98
N VAL A 608 14.75 -18.63 35.04
CA VAL A 608 13.98 -19.00 33.83
C VAL A 608 14.87 -19.38 32.63
N GLY A 609 16.19 -19.21 32.80
CA GLY A 609 17.22 -19.36 31.77
C GLY A 609 17.56 -18.02 31.12
N LYS A 610 18.82 -17.84 30.71
CA LYS A 610 19.27 -16.63 30.00
C LYS A 610 18.45 -16.43 28.72
N ILE A 611 17.69 -15.35 28.61
CA ILE A 611 16.91 -15.03 27.41
C ILE A 611 17.78 -15.04 26.14
N LEU A 612 17.22 -15.55 25.03
CA LEU A 612 17.79 -15.44 23.70
C LEU A 612 17.04 -14.34 22.95
N VAL A 613 17.72 -13.22 22.71
CA VAL A 613 17.15 -12.04 22.04
C VAL A 613 17.51 -12.09 20.56
N ALA A 614 16.53 -12.42 19.72
CA ALA A 614 16.66 -12.39 18.27
C ALA A 614 16.13 -11.06 17.72
N GLY A 615 16.87 -10.39 16.84
CA GLY A 615 16.41 -9.16 16.19
C GLY A 615 16.00 -9.38 14.76
N CYS A 616 14.90 -8.77 14.31
CA CYS A 616 14.55 -8.70 12.89
C CYS A 616 15.52 -7.73 12.19
N GLY A 617 16.33 -8.24 11.27
CA GLY A 617 17.38 -7.46 10.63
C GLY A 617 17.78 -7.99 9.25
N THR A 618 18.66 -7.23 8.59
CA THR A 618 19.19 -7.53 7.25
C THR A 618 20.72 -7.51 7.29
N PRO A 619 21.42 -8.01 6.25
CA PRO A 619 22.88 -7.96 6.20
C PRO A 619 23.48 -6.57 6.47
N GLY A 620 22.80 -5.50 6.02
CA GLY A 620 23.30 -4.13 6.15
C GLY A 620 23.39 -3.61 7.59
N VAL A 621 22.58 -4.14 8.51
CA VAL A 621 22.53 -3.70 9.92
C VAL A 621 23.14 -4.72 10.89
N LEU A 622 23.57 -5.88 10.39
CA LEU A 622 24.00 -7.02 11.21
C LEU A 622 25.14 -6.67 12.19
N LYS A 623 26.10 -5.86 11.75
CA LYS A 623 27.23 -5.46 12.59
C LYS A 623 26.78 -4.61 13.77
N GLU A 624 25.93 -3.61 13.52
CA GLU A 624 25.38 -2.77 14.59
C GLU A 624 24.52 -3.59 15.56
N MET A 625 23.74 -4.55 15.05
CA MET A 625 22.99 -5.48 15.90
C MET A 625 23.90 -6.28 16.83
N LYS A 626 25.04 -6.75 16.33
CA LYS A 626 26.01 -7.44 17.18
C LYS A 626 26.56 -6.52 18.27
N GLU A 627 26.87 -5.28 17.93
CA GLU A 627 27.34 -4.25 18.88
C GLU A 627 26.26 -3.88 19.91
N MET A 628 24.98 -3.92 19.50
CA MET A 628 23.82 -3.76 20.37
C MET A 628 23.57 -4.95 21.31
N GLY A 629 24.30 -6.06 21.18
CA GLY A 629 24.21 -7.19 22.11
C GLY A 629 23.17 -8.27 21.76
N PHE A 630 22.58 -8.23 20.55
CA PHE A 630 21.66 -9.30 20.11
C PHE A 630 22.34 -10.68 20.10
N ASP A 631 21.56 -11.72 20.41
CA ASP A 631 22.03 -13.10 20.47
C ASP A 631 21.92 -13.82 19.12
N ALA A 632 20.91 -13.46 18.32
CA ALA A 632 20.60 -14.05 17.03
C ALA A 632 20.02 -13.00 16.07
N VAL A 633 20.04 -13.30 14.78
CA VAL A 633 19.35 -12.52 13.74
C VAL A 633 18.23 -13.36 13.13
N THR A 634 17.11 -12.70 12.84
CA THR A 634 15.98 -13.26 12.10
C THR A 634 15.33 -12.17 11.25
N GLY A 635 14.14 -12.43 10.74
CA GLY A 635 13.26 -11.47 10.08
C GLY A 635 11.81 -11.78 10.44
N TYR A 636 10.94 -10.78 10.29
CA TYR A 636 9.50 -11.02 10.26
C TYR A 636 9.16 -11.60 8.88
N ASN A 637 9.16 -10.74 7.86
CA ASN A 637 9.21 -11.05 6.44
C ASN A 637 10.04 -9.99 5.70
N TRP A 638 10.31 -10.22 4.42
CA TRP A 638 11.11 -9.39 3.53
C TRP A 638 10.49 -9.31 2.12
N PRO A 639 9.23 -8.87 2.00
CA PRO A 639 8.45 -8.97 0.77
C PRO A 639 9.03 -8.18 -0.41
N SER A 640 9.88 -7.18 -0.13
CA SER A 640 10.55 -6.34 -1.12
C SER A 640 11.98 -6.77 -1.44
N CYS A 641 12.41 -7.97 -1.02
CA CYS A 641 13.79 -8.43 -1.19
C CYS A 641 14.19 -8.55 -2.68
N GLY A 642 15.06 -7.64 -3.14
CA GLY A 642 15.68 -7.66 -4.46
C GLY A 642 14.75 -7.33 -5.62
N ILE A 643 13.72 -6.52 -5.39
CA ILE A 643 12.69 -6.13 -6.38
C ILE A 643 12.44 -4.61 -6.42
N GLU A 644 13.42 -3.82 -6.00
CA GLU A 644 13.30 -2.39 -5.73
C GLU A 644 12.50 -1.63 -6.82
N GLY A 645 11.51 -0.84 -6.38
CA GLY A 645 10.65 -0.04 -7.27
C GLY A 645 9.52 -0.79 -7.98
N ARG A 646 9.42 -2.12 -7.83
CA ARG A 646 8.33 -2.93 -8.41
C ARG A 646 7.30 -3.30 -7.35
N SER A 647 6.02 -3.08 -7.68
CA SER A 647 4.90 -3.39 -6.78
C SER A 647 4.14 -4.68 -7.14
N TRP A 648 4.42 -5.32 -8.28
CA TRP A 648 3.77 -6.56 -8.72
C TRP A 648 4.81 -7.55 -9.24
N VAL A 649 5.07 -8.62 -8.48
CA VAL A 649 6.19 -9.55 -8.75
C VAL A 649 5.80 -10.99 -8.46
N PRO A 650 6.27 -12.01 -9.18
CA PRO A 650 6.06 -13.40 -8.79
C PRO A 650 6.75 -13.74 -7.46
N PHE A 651 6.03 -14.37 -6.53
CA PHE A 651 6.55 -14.78 -5.22
C PHE A 651 7.84 -15.59 -5.30
N ALA A 652 7.94 -16.49 -6.29
CA ALA A 652 9.12 -17.33 -6.49
C ALA A 652 10.41 -16.54 -6.76
N GLU A 653 10.32 -15.31 -7.29
CA GLU A 653 11.48 -14.42 -7.47
C GLU A 653 12.00 -13.95 -6.11
N VAL A 654 11.13 -13.36 -5.30
CA VAL A 654 11.45 -12.85 -3.95
C VAL A 654 11.91 -13.99 -3.04
N ALA A 655 11.24 -15.14 -3.08
CA ALA A 655 11.60 -16.32 -2.31
C ALA A 655 13.04 -16.80 -2.59
N ARG A 656 13.52 -16.72 -3.84
CA ARG A 656 14.93 -17.02 -4.18
C ARG A 656 15.89 -15.97 -3.66
N ASN A 657 15.49 -14.70 -3.72
CA ASN A 657 16.30 -13.56 -3.27
C ASN A 657 16.59 -13.62 -1.76
N TYR A 658 15.68 -14.16 -0.94
CA TYR A 658 15.94 -14.40 0.49
C TYR A 658 17.23 -15.19 0.70
N ASN A 659 17.43 -16.28 -0.03
CA ASN A 659 18.59 -17.14 0.13
C ASN A 659 19.89 -16.45 -0.33
N THR A 660 19.89 -15.86 -1.53
CA THR A 660 21.09 -15.31 -2.15
C THR A 660 21.51 -13.97 -1.57
N LEU A 661 20.55 -13.10 -1.28
CA LEU A 661 20.83 -11.74 -0.84
C LEU A 661 20.93 -11.65 0.69
N TRP A 662 20.15 -12.45 1.44
CA TRP A 662 20.00 -12.23 2.90
C TRP A 662 20.49 -13.43 3.72
N TRP A 663 19.89 -14.62 3.62
CA TRP A 663 20.25 -15.78 4.47
C TRP A 663 21.74 -16.15 4.37
N ARG A 664 22.27 -16.34 3.15
CA ARG A 664 23.69 -16.69 2.97
C ARG A 664 24.63 -15.57 3.43
N PRO A 665 24.44 -14.29 3.04
CA PRO A 665 25.26 -13.22 3.59
C PRO A 665 25.21 -13.07 5.11
N LEU A 666 24.04 -13.29 5.74
CA LEU A 666 23.92 -13.30 7.21
C LEU A 666 24.74 -14.44 7.83
N ALA A 667 24.65 -15.65 7.28
CA ALA A 667 25.40 -16.82 7.76
C ALA A 667 26.91 -16.68 7.53
N GLU A 668 27.32 -16.24 6.34
CA GLU A 668 28.72 -16.05 5.94
C GLU A 668 29.42 -14.96 6.76
N ALA A 669 28.70 -13.92 7.17
CA ALA A 669 29.23 -12.92 8.09
C ALA A 669 29.61 -13.51 9.46
N GLY A 670 28.95 -14.60 9.88
CA GLY A 670 29.31 -15.38 11.06
C GLY A 670 29.22 -14.63 12.40
N LEU A 671 28.51 -13.49 12.44
CA LEU A 671 28.43 -12.64 13.64
C LEU A 671 27.45 -13.17 14.69
N MET A 672 26.35 -13.78 14.24
CA MET A 672 25.26 -14.33 15.04
C MET A 672 24.58 -15.49 14.29
N PRO A 673 23.98 -16.46 15.00
CA PRO A 673 23.14 -17.48 14.37
C PRO A 673 21.92 -16.85 13.69
N VAL A 674 21.50 -17.46 12.59
CA VAL A 674 20.33 -17.08 11.80
C VAL A 674 19.16 -18.01 12.17
N ILE A 675 18.14 -17.48 12.85
CA ILE A 675 16.85 -18.17 12.96
C ILE A 675 16.12 -17.88 11.65
N THR A 676 15.98 -18.89 10.79
CA THR A 676 15.69 -18.68 9.37
C THR A 676 14.24 -18.23 9.16
N PRO A 677 14.00 -16.97 8.72
CA PRO A 677 12.66 -16.51 8.42
C PRO A 677 12.25 -16.92 7.01
N VAL A 678 11.00 -17.36 6.85
CA VAL A 678 10.39 -17.73 5.57
C VAL A 678 8.99 -17.09 5.49
N SER A 679 8.47 -16.86 4.28
CA SER A 679 7.10 -16.35 4.10
C SER A 679 6.30 -17.22 3.14
N ALA A 680 4.98 -17.26 3.32
CA ALA A 680 4.04 -17.90 2.39
C ALA A 680 3.62 -17.00 1.21
N GLY A 681 3.91 -15.70 1.29
CA GLY A 681 3.49 -14.73 0.28
C GLY A 681 3.49 -13.29 0.80
N TRP A 682 2.95 -12.39 -0.01
CA TRP A 682 2.62 -11.02 0.40
C TRP A 682 1.68 -10.39 -0.62
N ASP A 683 0.60 -9.80 -0.17
CA ASP A 683 -0.37 -9.06 -0.97
C ASP A 683 -1.18 -8.15 -0.03
N SER A 684 -0.71 -6.92 0.16
CA SER A 684 -1.29 -5.96 1.10
C SER A 684 -2.43 -5.10 0.50
N ARG A 685 -3.06 -5.56 -0.59
CA ARG A 685 -4.21 -4.87 -1.22
C ARG A 685 -5.38 -4.59 -0.27
N PRO A 686 -5.74 -5.46 0.70
CA PRO A 686 -6.75 -5.12 1.69
C PRO A 686 -6.47 -3.83 2.47
N TRP A 687 -5.20 -3.49 2.69
CA TRP A 687 -4.78 -2.31 3.46
C TRP A 687 -4.47 -1.10 2.58
N HIS A 688 -3.97 -1.32 1.37
CA HIS A 688 -3.36 -0.26 0.56
C HIS A 688 -3.96 -0.12 -0.85
N GLY A 689 -4.98 -0.92 -1.18
CA GLY A 689 -5.61 -0.90 -2.50
C GLY A 689 -4.59 -1.10 -3.62
N ASP A 690 -4.71 -0.31 -4.69
CA ASP A 690 -3.86 -0.42 -5.88
C ASP A 690 -2.39 0.00 -5.66
N ARG A 691 -2.08 0.61 -4.52
CA ARG A 691 -0.70 0.99 -4.15
C ARG A 691 0.06 -0.12 -3.42
N ALA A 692 -0.59 -1.24 -3.14
CA ALA A 692 0.01 -2.36 -2.44
C ALA A 692 1.17 -2.97 -3.22
N LEU A 693 2.17 -3.48 -2.46
CA LEU A 693 3.08 -4.49 -2.98
C LEU A 693 2.33 -5.82 -3.04
N VAL A 694 2.40 -6.49 -4.19
CA VAL A 694 1.72 -7.75 -4.50
C VAL A 694 2.71 -8.76 -5.03
N LEU A 695 2.88 -9.83 -4.27
CA LEU A 695 3.54 -11.05 -4.72
C LEU A 695 2.48 -11.97 -5.32
N THR A 696 2.54 -12.11 -6.64
CA THR A 696 1.68 -13.01 -7.41
C THR A 696 2.13 -14.46 -7.28
N ASP A 697 1.27 -15.41 -7.62
CA ASP A 697 1.59 -16.84 -7.61
C ASP A 697 2.08 -17.40 -6.27
N CYS A 698 1.60 -16.84 -5.15
CA CYS A 698 1.75 -17.40 -3.80
C CYS A 698 0.95 -18.71 -3.69
N THR A 699 1.48 -19.79 -4.26
CA THR A 699 0.88 -21.14 -4.29
C THR A 699 1.52 -22.04 -3.23
N PRO A 700 0.81 -23.08 -2.74
CA PRO A 700 1.40 -24.10 -1.89
C PRO A 700 2.70 -24.71 -2.45
N GLU A 701 2.79 -24.88 -3.77
CA GLU A 701 3.96 -25.43 -4.45
C GLU A 701 5.15 -24.46 -4.40
N ALA A 702 4.91 -23.16 -4.64
CA ALA A 702 5.94 -22.14 -4.54
C ALA A 702 6.42 -21.97 -3.08
N PHE A 703 5.49 -22.03 -2.12
CA PHE A 703 5.84 -22.03 -0.70
C PHE A 703 6.65 -23.27 -0.31
N GLU A 704 6.25 -24.46 -0.76
CA GLU A 704 7.01 -25.70 -0.54
C GLU A 704 8.45 -25.58 -1.07
N ALA A 705 8.63 -25.02 -2.27
CA ALA A 705 9.95 -24.78 -2.84
C ALA A 705 10.79 -23.83 -1.97
N HIS A 706 10.19 -22.76 -1.44
CA HIS A 706 10.85 -21.84 -0.50
C HIS A 706 11.25 -22.53 0.80
N LEU A 707 10.37 -23.36 1.38
CA LEU A 707 10.67 -24.16 2.58
C LEU A 707 11.80 -25.18 2.34
N ARG A 708 11.83 -25.84 1.18
CA ARG A 708 12.93 -26.75 0.80
C ARG A 708 14.25 -26.01 0.71
N GLN A 709 14.25 -24.80 0.15
CA GLN A 709 15.45 -23.96 0.09
C GLN A 709 15.92 -23.54 1.48
N ALA A 710 15.01 -23.17 2.38
CA ALA A 710 15.33 -22.85 3.77
C ALA A 710 15.91 -24.06 4.51
N LYS A 711 15.30 -25.25 4.34
CA LYS A 711 15.81 -26.50 4.91
C LYS A 711 17.24 -26.80 4.43
N GLN A 712 17.47 -26.68 3.12
CA GLN A 712 18.79 -26.88 2.51
C GLN A 712 19.82 -25.89 3.07
N PHE A 713 19.47 -24.60 3.14
CA PHE A 713 20.33 -23.57 3.73
C PHE A 713 20.73 -23.92 5.16
N VAL A 714 19.76 -24.26 6.03
CA VAL A 714 20.03 -24.62 7.43
C VAL A 714 20.96 -25.82 7.54
N ASP A 715 20.73 -26.87 6.75
CA ASP A 715 21.55 -28.08 6.77
C ASP A 715 22.98 -27.85 6.26
N GLU A 716 23.15 -27.08 5.18
CA GLU A 716 24.46 -26.81 4.57
C GLU A 716 25.33 -25.88 5.42
N THR A 717 24.70 -24.92 6.10
CA THR A 717 25.42 -23.87 6.83
C THR A 717 25.52 -24.13 8.34
N GLY A 718 24.85 -25.17 8.84
CA GLY A 718 24.86 -25.55 10.26
C GLY A 718 24.15 -24.55 11.17
N GLN A 719 23.22 -23.76 10.63
CA GLN A 719 22.39 -22.85 11.42
C GLN A 719 21.43 -23.63 12.35
N PRO A 720 20.85 -22.99 13.37
CA PRO A 720 19.86 -23.64 14.22
C PRO A 720 18.73 -24.26 13.39
N LYS A 721 18.28 -25.47 13.75
CA LYS A 721 17.13 -26.15 13.13
C LYS A 721 15.80 -25.56 13.62
N VAL A 722 15.71 -24.23 13.61
CA VAL A 722 14.55 -23.44 14.01
C VAL A 722 14.22 -22.50 12.85
N LEU A 723 12.98 -22.54 12.39
CA LEU A 723 12.45 -21.64 11.37
C LEU A 723 11.28 -20.83 11.92
N LEU A 724 11.06 -19.66 11.34
CA LEU A 724 9.89 -18.81 11.61
C LEU A 724 9.18 -18.53 10.29
N VAL A 725 7.97 -19.05 10.14
CA VAL A 725 7.09 -18.78 9.01
C VAL A 725 6.26 -17.55 9.31
N GLU A 726 6.29 -16.60 8.39
CA GLU A 726 5.42 -15.43 8.40
C GLU A 726 4.25 -15.63 7.43
N ALA A 727 3.02 -15.80 7.90
CA ALA A 727 2.52 -15.95 9.29
C ALA A 727 1.45 -17.05 9.35
N TRP A 728 0.85 -17.26 10.52
CA TRP A 728 -0.35 -18.08 10.66
C TRP A 728 -1.51 -17.36 9.97
N ASN A 729 -1.82 -16.13 10.37
CA ASN A 729 -3.08 -15.44 10.08
C ASN A 729 -2.94 -13.95 9.71
N GLU A 730 -1.84 -13.53 9.09
CA GLU A 730 -1.69 -12.16 8.57
C GLU A 730 -2.47 -11.96 7.25
N PHE A 731 -3.79 -12.14 7.31
CA PHE A 731 -4.66 -12.15 6.13
C PHE A 731 -4.67 -10.83 5.38
N GLY A 732 -4.44 -9.72 6.06
CA GLY A 732 -4.44 -8.40 5.45
C GLY A 732 -3.18 -8.10 4.66
N GLU A 733 -2.00 -8.51 5.15
CA GLU A 733 -0.74 -8.36 4.41
C GLU A 733 -0.52 -9.46 3.38
N GLY A 734 -1.30 -10.55 3.44
CA GLY A 734 -1.23 -11.64 2.46
C GLY A 734 -0.14 -12.69 2.73
N SER A 735 0.59 -12.57 3.83
CA SER A 735 1.57 -13.53 4.33
C SER A 735 0.94 -14.48 5.35
N PHE A 736 0.15 -15.46 4.92
CA PHE A 736 -0.52 -16.38 5.84
C PHE A 736 -0.50 -17.84 5.35
N CYS A 737 -0.43 -18.78 6.30
CA CYS A 737 -0.47 -20.22 6.03
C CYS A 737 -1.68 -20.94 6.67
N GLU A 738 -2.51 -20.23 7.46
CA GLU A 738 -3.75 -20.75 8.01
C GLU A 738 -4.66 -21.27 6.87
N PRO A 739 -5.35 -22.41 7.08
CA PRO A 739 -6.25 -22.95 6.07
C PRO A 739 -7.33 -21.94 5.67
N HIS A 740 -7.48 -21.75 4.36
CA HIS A 740 -8.36 -20.73 3.80
C HIS A 740 -8.93 -21.18 2.45
N LYS A 741 -9.88 -20.42 1.92
CA LYS A 741 -10.68 -20.79 0.74
C LYS A 741 -9.85 -21.18 -0.48
N LYS A 742 -8.86 -20.37 -0.89
CA LYS A 742 -8.14 -20.58 -2.15
C LYS A 742 -7.39 -21.92 -2.22
N TYR A 743 -6.74 -22.32 -1.13
CA TYR A 743 -5.84 -23.48 -1.12
C TYR A 743 -6.17 -24.54 -0.06
N GLY A 744 -7.25 -24.35 0.71
CA GLY A 744 -7.57 -25.21 1.85
C GLY A 744 -6.36 -25.35 2.77
N PHE A 745 -5.91 -26.59 2.97
CA PHE A 745 -4.76 -26.93 3.81
C PHE A 745 -3.42 -26.97 3.05
N GLY A 746 -3.36 -26.53 1.79
CA GLY A 746 -2.19 -26.71 0.92
C GLY A 746 -0.89 -26.16 1.51
N HIS A 747 -0.91 -24.99 2.14
CA HIS A 747 0.27 -24.40 2.79
C HIS A 747 0.74 -25.21 4.02
N LEU A 748 -0.19 -25.74 4.82
CA LEU A 748 0.18 -26.62 5.94
C LEU A 748 0.71 -27.97 5.45
N GLU A 749 0.15 -28.52 4.38
CA GLU A 749 0.67 -29.74 3.74
C GLU A 749 2.09 -29.53 3.18
N ALA A 750 2.40 -28.34 2.65
CA ALA A 750 3.76 -28.00 2.24
C ALA A 750 4.75 -28.05 3.42
N ILE A 751 4.37 -27.50 4.59
CA ILE A 751 5.17 -27.60 5.83
C ILE A 751 5.40 -29.06 6.20
N ARG A 752 4.32 -29.86 6.26
CA ARG A 752 4.41 -31.29 6.60
C ARG A 752 5.33 -32.04 5.64
N ARG A 753 5.18 -31.87 4.33
CA ARG A 753 5.98 -32.57 3.31
C ARG A 753 7.48 -32.24 3.38
N VAL A 754 7.85 -31.06 3.87
CA VAL A 754 9.26 -30.65 3.99
C VAL A 754 9.87 -31.09 5.31
N PHE A 755 9.15 -30.92 6.43
CA PHE A 755 9.72 -31.10 7.76
C PHE A 755 9.30 -32.40 8.46
N CYS A 756 8.21 -33.02 8.03
CA CYS A 756 7.70 -34.30 8.55
C CYS A 756 7.32 -35.29 7.43
N PRO A 757 8.21 -35.55 6.43
CA PRO A 757 7.87 -36.35 5.24
C PRO A 757 7.46 -37.79 5.56
N ASP A 758 7.98 -38.36 6.63
CA ASP A 758 7.70 -39.75 7.06
C ASP A 758 6.41 -39.88 7.88
N SER A 759 5.77 -38.76 8.23
CA SER A 759 4.51 -38.77 8.97
C SER A 759 3.31 -38.96 8.04
N PRO A 760 2.29 -39.74 8.46
CA PRO A 760 1.07 -39.90 7.66
C PRO A 760 0.40 -38.54 7.46
N ALA A 761 -0.23 -38.35 6.30
CA ALA A 761 -1.03 -37.15 6.05
C ALA A 761 -2.25 -37.14 6.99
N PRO A 762 -2.52 -36.02 7.69
CA PRO A 762 -3.72 -35.91 8.51
C PRO A 762 -4.97 -35.89 7.63
N ARG A 763 -6.11 -36.17 8.26
CA ARG A 763 -7.40 -35.93 7.62
C ARG A 763 -7.74 -34.45 7.80
N ASN A 764 -7.80 -33.70 6.72
CA ASN A 764 -8.05 -32.25 6.75
C ASN A 764 -9.55 -31.93 6.76
N PHE A 765 -10.03 -31.31 7.84
CA PHE A 765 -11.43 -30.97 8.06
C PHE A 765 -11.61 -29.77 9.00
N GLY A 766 -12.77 -29.13 8.91
CA GLY A 766 -13.17 -27.98 9.74
C GLY A 766 -14.38 -28.25 10.65
N PRO A 767 -14.88 -27.22 11.36
CA PRO A 767 -15.99 -27.34 12.31
C PRO A 767 -17.24 -28.00 11.71
N GLU A 768 -17.64 -27.56 10.52
CA GLU A 768 -18.87 -28.02 9.87
C GLU A 768 -18.83 -29.52 9.52
N ASP A 769 -17.63 -30.07 9.32
CA ASP A 769 -17.41 -31.49 8.98
C ASP A 769 -17.70 -32.45 10.14
N VAL A 770 -17.67 -31.93 11.37
CA VAL A 770 -18.02 -32.66 12.60
C VAL A 770 -19.31 -32.12 13.23
N GLY A 771 -20.11 -31.39 12.45
CA GLY A 771 -21.41 -30.87 12.88
C GLY A 771 -21.35 -29.72 13.88
N LEU A 772 -20.22 -29.02 13.97
CA LEU A 772 -20.07 -27.79 14.76
C LEU A 772 -20.30 -26.56 13.87
N PRO A 773 -20.89 -25.47 14.40
CA PRO A 773 -20.97 -24.21 13.66
C PRO A 773 -19.59 -23.58 13.50
N LEU A 774 -19.42 -22.71 12.50
CA LEU A 774 -18.22 -21.87 12.42
C LEU A 774 -18.18 -20.89 13.61
N PRO A 775 -17.02 -20.70 14.28
CA PRO A 775 -16.87 -19.76 15.39
C PRO A 775 -16.75 -18.29 14.91
N GLU A 776 -17.48 -17.93 13.85
CA GLU A 776 -17.40 -16.62 13.20
C GLU A 776 -18.38 -15.58 13.74
N PHE A 777 -18.11 -14.32 13.44
CA PHE A 777 -19.09 -13.27 13.62
C PHE A 777 -20.31 -13.53 12.73
N THR A 778 -21.50 -13.43 13.30
CA THR A 778 -22.76 -13.64 12.56
C THR A 778 -22.90 -12.68 11.38
N THR A 779 -22.39 -11.46 11.56
CA THR A 779 -22.30 -10.46 10.52
C THR A 779 -20.96 -9.73 10.60
N VAL A 780 -20.28 -9.62 9.46
CA VAL A 780 -19.25 -8.61 9.22
C VAL A 780 -19.97 -7.51 8.46
N GLU A 781 -20.71 -6.71 9.21
CA GLU A 781 -21.56 -5.66 8.66
C GLU A 781 -20.72 -4.46 8.24
N GLU A 782 -21.06 -3.90 7.07
CA GLU A 782 -20.68 -2.53 6.78
C GLU A 782 -21.27 -1.65 7.90
N PRO A 783 -20.47 -0.75 8.48
CA PRO A 783 -20.96 0.15 9.51
C PRO A 783 -22.20 0.90 9.01
N PRO A 784 -23.20 1.13 9.88
CA PRO A 784 -24.45 1.77 9.46
C PRO A 784 -24.16 3.12 8.84
N VAL A 785 -24.85 3.43 7.73
CA VAL A 785 -24.78 4.76 7.11
C VAL A 785 -25.31 5.78 8.11
N ARG A 786 -24.40 6.51 8.76
CA ARG A 786 -24.72 7.56 9.72
C ARG A 786 -24.49 8.93 9.10
N THR A 787 -25.46 9.80 9.27
CA THR A 787 -25.37 11.24 8.94
C THR A 787 -25.50 12.11 10.18
N GLU A 788 -25.73 11.48 11.33
CA GLU A 788 -25.91 12.09 12.64
C GLU A 788 -25.38 11.12 13.72
N TRP A 789 -24.78 11.70 14.76
CA TRP A 789 -24.23 11.04 15.95
C TRP A 789 -24.62 11.85 17.18
N ASP A 790 -25.16 11.20 18.21
CA ASP A 790 -25.70 11.87 19.41
C ASP A 790 -25.15 11.31 20.74
N PHE A 791 -24.41 10.19 20.69
CA PHE A 791 -23.73 9.58 21.83
C PHE A 791 -24.60 9.40 23.09
N VAL A 792 -25.90 9.15 22.93
CA VAL A 792 -26.82 9.01 24.08
C VAL A 792 -26.66 7.68 24.83
N THR A 793 -26.13 6.65 24.17
CA THR A 793 -25.98 5.30 24.73
C THR A 793 -24.61 5.14 25.38
N ALA A 794 -24.58 4.97 26.72
CA ALA A 794 -23.35 4.78 27.46
C ALA A 794 -22.53 3.58 26.92
N GLY A 795 -21.24 3.81 26.66
CA GLY A 795 -20.32 2.81 26.11
C GLY A 795 -20.37 2.63 24.59
N ASP A 796 -21.33 3.20 23.88
CA ASP A 796 -21.43 3.12 22.41
C ASP A 796 -20.86 4.37 21.76
N THR A 797 -19.66 4.26 21.16
CA THR A 797 -19.02 5.37 20.44
C THR A 797 -19.61 5.62 19.05
N GLU A 798 -20.65 4.89 18.66
CA GLU A 798 -21.37 5.05 17.40
C GLU A 798 -20.45 4.96 16.17
N GLY A 799 -19.39 4.14 16.28
CA GLY A 799 -18.39 3.92 15.24
C GLY A 799 -17.21 4.88 15.26
N TRP A 800 -17.13 5.81 16.21
CA TRP A 800 -15.94 6.65 16.39
C TRP A 800 -14.86 5.93 17.21
N SER A 801 -13.61 6.04 16.76
CA SER A 801 -12.44 5.47 17.44
C SER A 801 -11.26 6.44 17.40
N ALA A 802 -10.36 6.36 18.37
CA ALA A 802 -9.11 7.13 18.33
C ALA A 802 -8.20 6.59 17.22
N MET A 803 -7.81 7.47 16.31
CA MET A 803 -6.85 7.21 15.24
C MET A 803 -5.42 7.48 15.73
N MET A 804 -5.16 8.70 16.21
CA MET A 804 -3.88 9.09 16.79
C MET A 804 -4.06 10.18 17.85
N GLY A 805 -3.04 10.37 18.70
CA GLY A 805 -2.96 11.51 19.60
C GLY A 805 -4.07 11.62 20.65
N LEU A 806 -4.84 10.55 20.90
CA LEU A 806 -5.98 10.53 21.81
C LEU A 806 -5.92 9.31 22.74
N THR A 807 -6.42 9.51 23.96
CA THR A 807 -6.83 8.39 24.83
C THR A 807 -8.05 7.68 24.23
N PRO A 808 -8.26 6.37 24.49
CA PRO A 808 -9.43 5.65 23.98
C PRO A 808 -10.74 6.38 24.31
N PRO A 809 -11.59 6.68 23.32
CA PRO A 809 -12.83 7.42 23.56
C PRO A 809 -13.83 6.57 24.34
N VAL A 810 -14.58 7.20 25.24
CA VAL A 810 -15.63 6.56 26.05
C VAL A 810 -16.89 7.41 26.02
N VAL A 811 -18.04 6.78 25.76
CA VAL A 811 -19.33 7.46 25.87
C VAL A 811 -19.88 7.35 27.28
N LYS A 812 -20.04 8.51 27.93
CA LYS A 812 -20.60 8.67 29.27
C LYS A 812 -21.32 10.01 29.37
N GLU A 813 -22.36 10.08 30.21
CA GLU A 813 -23.12 11.32 30.44
C GLU A 813 -23.66 11.96 29.15
N GLY A 814 -24.01 11.15 28.15
CA GLY A 814 -24.52 11.62 26.85
C GLY A 814 -23.48 12.29 25.95
N CYS A 815 -22.18 12.07 26.18
CA CYS A 815 -21.11 12.59 25.32
C CYS A 815 -20.03 11.54 25.06
N LEU A 816 -19.44 11.57 23.87
CA LEU A 816 -18.14 10.92 23.64
C LEU A 816 -17.04 11.77 24.26
N THR A 817 -16.34 11.18 25.24
CA THR A 817 -15.27 11.84 26.00
C THR A 817 -13.92 11.23 25.66
N THR A 818 -12.91 12.07 25.44
CA THR A 818 -11.51 11.68 25.24
C THR A 818 -10.57 12.81 25.69
N GLN A 819 -9.26 12.54 25.71
CA GLN A 819 -8.21 13.50 26.03
C GLN A 819 -7.08 13.40 25.01
N SER A 820 -6.57 14.54 24.56
CA SER A 820 -5.42 14.59 23.65
C SER A 820 -4.11 14.31 24.36
N THR A 821 -3.26 13.52 23.72
CA THR A 821 -1.91 13.12 24.19
C THR A 821 -0.80 13.70 23.33
N SER A 822 -1.12 14.25 22.16
CA SER A 822 -0.22 14.97 21.26
C SER A 822 -0.91 16.23 20.72
N ASP A 823 -0.19 16.97 19.88
CA ASP A 823 -0.67 18.12 19.11
C ASP A 823 -1.38 17.74 17.80
N ASP A 824 -1.49 16.44 17.50
CA ASP A 824 -2.24 15.87 16.36
C ASP A 824 -3.25 14.80 16.82
N PRO A 825 -4.25 15.17 17.64
CA PRO A 825 -5.32 14.26 18.05
C PRO A 825 -6.35 14.05 16.94
N ALA A 826 -6.70 12.81 16.64
CA ALA A 826 -7.66 12.47 15.60
C ALA A 826 -8.60 11.33 16.02
N LEU A 827 -9.91 11.54 15.86
CA LEU A 827 -10.93 10.50 15.86
C LEU A 827 -11.26 10.12 14.42
N GLN A 828 -11.65 8.87 14.19
CA GLN A 828 -12.09 8.41 12.87
C GLN A 828 -13.38 7.61 12.97
N THR A 829 -14.19 7.71 11.92
CA THR A 829 -15.38 6.88 11.71
C THR A 829 -15.61 6.62 10.22
N THR A 830 -16.51 5.69 9.95
CA THR A 830 -16.94 5.30 8.61
C THR A 830 -18.38 5.75 8.39
N THR A 831 -18.72 6.07 7.15
CA THR A 831 -20.08 6.42 6.71
C THR A 831 -20.22 6.03 5.24
N LYS A 832 -21.32 6.42 4.60
CA LYS A 832 -21.50 6.27 3.15
C LYS A 832 -22.55 7.25 2.66
N LEU A 833 -22.11 8.40 2.17
CA LEU A 833 -23.02 9.45 1.74
C LEU A 833 -22.55 10.12 0.47
N ARG A 834 -23.51 10.61 -0.31
CA ARG A 834 -23.24 11.42 -1.49
C ARG A 834 -23.04 12.87 -1.05
N ALA A 835 -21.84 13.40 -1.24
CA ALA A 835 -21.45 14.74 -0.77
C ALA A 835 -22.44 15.83 -1.20
N SER A 836 -22.92 15.78 -2.45
CA SER A 836 -23.86 16.77 -3.00
C SER A 836 -25.21 16.86 -2.27
N GLU A 837 -25.59 15.83 -1.50
CA GLU A 837 -26.79 15.85 -0.66
C GLU A 837 -26.64 16.70 0.61
N PHE A 838 -25.43 17.13 0.94
CA PHE A 838 -25.13 17.85 2.18
C PHE A 838 -24.33 19.12 1.92
N SER A 839 -24.74 20.21 2.56
CA SER A 839 -24.10 21.52 2.39
C SER A 839 -23.13 21.87 3.51
N GLY A 840 -23.17 21.15 4.63
CA GLY A 840 -22.31 21.45 5.78
C GLY A 840 -22.42 20.40 6.86
N MET A 841 -21.70 20.62 7.95
CA MET A 841 -21.73 19.79 9.15
C MET A 841 -21.78 20.65 10.40
N GLU A 842 -22.63 20.25 11.34
CA GLU A 842 -22.76 20.85 12.67
C GLU A 842 -22.11 19.92 13.70
N ILE A 843 -21.24 20.46 14.55
CA ILE A 843 -20.52 19.74 15.59
C ILE A 843 -20.73 20.47 16.90
N ARG A 844 -21.39 19.81 17.86
CA ARG A 844 -21.59 20.32 19.22
C ARG A 844 -20.62 19.66 20.16
N MET A 845 -19.72 20.45 20.75
CA MET A 845 -18.66 19.92 21.59
C MET A 845 -18.17 20.92 22.64
N ALA A 846 -17.52 20.41 23.67
CA ALA A 846 -16.78 21.16 24.66
C ALA A 846 -15.31 20.74 24.65
N ILE A 847 -14.41 21.71 24.69
CA ILE A 847 -12.98 21.49 24.83
C ILE A 847 -12.51 22.27 26.04
N ARG A 848 -11.68 21.67 26.90
CA ARG A 848 -10.92 22.39 27.93
C ARG A 848 -9.44 22.24 27.63
N SER A 849 -8.76 23.36 27.39
CA SER A 849 -7.35 23.40 27.02
C SER A 849 -6.65 24.60 27.70
N PRO A 850 -5.31 24.58 27.87
CA PRO A 850 -4.56 25.75 28.32
C PRO A 850 -4.62 26.94 27.33
N LYS A 851 -4.83 26.68 26.04
CA LYS A 851 -5.09 27.74 25.05
C LYS A 851 -6.55 28.19 25.19
N ALA A 852 -6.85 29.47 24.96
CA ALA A 852 -8.22 30.00 24.98
C ALA A 852 -9.03 29.74 23.69
N ARG A 853 -8.30 29.47 22.59
CA ARG A 853 -8.85 29.08 21.29
C ARG A 853 -7.98 28.00 20.66
N ASP A 854 -8.60 27.19 19.81
CA ASP A 854 -7.95 26.11 19.07
C ASP A 854 -8.60 25.93 17.70
N ILE A 855 -8.19 24.91 16.94
CA ILE A 855 -8.76 24.58 15.63
C ILE A 855 -9.42 23.21 15.68
N LEU A 856 -10.69 23.17 15.25
CA LEU A 856 -11.41 21.96 14.91
C LEU A 856 -11.30 21.73 13.41
N GLN A 857 -11.00 20.50 12.99
CA GLN A 857 -10.89 20.13 11.59
C GLN A 857 -11.62 18.82 11.32
N ILE A 858 -12.42 18.79 10.26
CA ILE A 858 -13.04 17.57 9.73
C ILE A 858 -12.41 17.23 8.39
N PHE A 859 -11.99 15.99 8.22
CA PHE A 859 -11.48 15.41 6.99
C PHE A 859 -12.49 14.41 6.45
N TRP A 860 -12.46 14.20 5.14
CA TRP A 860 -13.23 13.17 4.48
C TRP A 860 -12.41 12.52 3.36
N CYS A 861 -12.76 11.28 3.00
CA CYS A 861 -12.20 10.64 1.81
C CYS A 861 -13.23 9.77 1.07
N PRO A 862 -13.04 9.58 -0.25
CA PRO A 862 -13.79 8.60 -1.03
C PRO A 862 -13.34 7.16 -0.72
N PRO A 863 -14.08 6.15 -1.21
CA PRO A 863 -13.72 4.74 -1.01
C PRO A 863 -12.27 4.44 -1.41
N ASN A 864 -11.52 3.76 -0.51
CA ASN A 864 -10.14 3.33 -0.71
C ASN A 864 -9.11 4.47 -0.91
N ALA A 865 -9.42 5.68 -0.46
CA ALA A 865 -8.47 6.80 -0.47
C ALA A 865 -8.04 7.18 0.96
N PRO A 866 -6.77 7.54 1.19
CA PRO A 866 -6.34 8.06 2.49
C PRO A 866 -6.88 9.47 2.73
N PHE A 867 -7.00 9.87 4.01
CA PHE A 867 -7.22 11.27 4.38
C PHE A 867 -6.10 12.17 3.86
N ARG A 868 -6.47 13.39 3.47
CA ARG A 868 -5.55 14.42 2.96
C ARG A 868 -5.91 15.77 3.54
N GLU A 869 -4.91 16.58 3.81
CA GLU A 869 -5.08 17.93 4.37
C GLU A 869 -5.98 18.80 3.48
N GLU A 870 -5.85 18.66 2.16
CA GLU A 870 -6.64 19.41 1.18
C GLU A 870 -8.12 19.02 1.21
N ALA A 871 -8.46 17.82 1.68
CA ALA A 871 -9.84 17.31 1.78
C ALA A 871 -10.35 17.46 3.21
N SER A 872 -10.33 18.70 3.71
CA SER A 872 -10.76 19.02 5.06
C SER A 872 -11.37 20.41 5.18
N ALA A 873 -12.16 20.62 6.23
CA ALA A 873 -12.70 21.93 6.60
C ALA A 873 -12.32 22.24 8.05
N LYS A 874 -11.96 23.50 8.30
CA LYS A 874 -11.49 23.97 9.62
C LYS A 874 -12.41 25.05 10.16
N VAL A 875 -12.53 25.10 11.48
CA VAL A 875 -13.19 26.20 12.19
C VAL A 875 -12.46 26.47 13.51
N GLU A 876 -12.34 27.73 13.89
CA GLU A 876 -11.78 28.10 15.18
C GLU A 876 -12.79 27.79 16.30
N VAL A 877 -12.29 27.24 17.41
CA VAL A 877 -13.10 26.79 18.54
C VAL A 877 -12.64 27.42 19.84
N VAL A 878 -13.58 27.65 20.75
CA VAL A 878 -13.30 28.11 22.12
C VAL A 878 -13.15 26.91 23.05
N THR A 879 -12.26 27.05 24.03
CA THR A 879 -11.77 25.95 24.87
C THR A 879 -12.03 26.18 26.36
N ASP A 880 -13.19 26.77 26.68
CA ASP A 880 -13.63 27.12 28.04
C ASP A 880 -14.24 25.94 28.82
N GLY A 881 -14.28 24.76 28.23
CA GLY A 881 -14.90 23.55 28.79
C GLY A 881 -16.43 23.56 28.76
N GLN A 882 -17.08 24.51 28.08
CA GLN A 882 -18.52 24.54 27.87
C GLN A 882 -18.90 24.00 26.49
N LEU A 883 -20.15 23.55 26.33
CA LEU A 883 -20.66 23.08 25.05
C LEU A 883 -20.93 24.26 24.11
N HIS A 884 -20.32 24.21 22.93
CA HIS A 884 -20.53 25.15 21.83
C HIS A 884 -20.91 24.38 20.57
N THR A 885 -21.63 25.04 19.66
CA THR A 885 -22.02 24.48 18.36
C THR A 885 -21.23 25.16 17.26
N TYR A 886 -20.47 24.38 16.51
CA TYR A 886 -19.65 24.81 15.38
C TYR A 886 -20.26 24.31 14.07
N ARG A 887 -20.21 25.15 13.03
CA ARG A 887 -20.69 24.80 11.70
C ARG A 887 -19.58 24.92 10.69
N LEU A 888 -19.39 23.87 9.89
CA LEU A 888 -18.46 23.83 8.78
C LEU A 888 -19.26 23.83 7.47
N ASP A 889 -18.95 24.77 6.59
CA ASP A 889 -19.48 24.80 5.22
C ASP A 889 -18.70 23.79 4.38
N LEU A 890 -19.42 22.85 3.78
CA LEU A 890 -18.86 21.79 2.94
C LEU A 890 -19.24 21.99 1.47
N ALA A 891 -20.42 22.55 1.16
CA ALA A 891 -20.85 22.76 -0.22
C ALA A 891 -19.90 23.67 -1.01
N GLY A 892 -19.35 24.69 -0.35
CA GLY A 892 -18.36 25.59 -0.96
C GLY A 892 -16.98 24.96 -1.14
N HIS A 893 -16.73 23.79 -0.55
CA HIS A 893 -15.41 23.16 -0.61
C HIS A 893 -15.24 22.39 -1.94
N PRO A 894 -14.14 22.62 -2.70
CA PRO A 894 -13.95 21.99 -4.01
C PRO A 894 -13.86 20.47 -3.96
N LEU A 895 -13.35 19.92 -2.85
CA LEU A 895 -13.17 18.47 -2.68
C LEU A 895 -14.35 17.76 -1.99
N TRP A 896 -15.43 18.48 -1.65
CA TRP A 896 -16.65 17.86 -1.13
C TRP A 896 -17.53 17.39 -2.30
N ARG A 897 -17.17 16.25 -2.90
CA ARG A 897 -17.77 15.68 -4.12
C ARG A 897 -17.84 14.15 -4.06
N GLY A 898 -18.70 13.54 -4.86
CA GLY A 898 -18.80 12.09 -4.99
C GLY A 898 -19.28 11.38 -3.72
N MET A 899 -18.86 10.12 -3.57
CA MET A 899 -19.18 9.29 -2.40
C MET A 899 -18.13 9.51 -1.31
N VAL A 900 -18.56 9.84 -0.09
CA VAL A 900 -17.73 9.95 1.11
C VAL A 900 -17.95 8.72 1.97
N THR A 901 -16.87 8.00 2.30
CA THR A 901 -16.93 6.75 3.08
C THR A 901 -16.26 6.79 4.43
N GLU A 902 -15.35 7.73 4.66
CA GLU A 902 -14.70 7.87 5.97
C GLU A 902 -14.61 9.34 6.35
N LEU A 903 -14.61 9.57 7.67
CA LEU A 903 -14.47 10.87 8.29
C LEU A 903 -13.38 10.79 9.36
N ARG A 904 -12.53 11.80 9.40
CA ARG A 904 -11.58 12.02 10.51
C ARG A 904 -11.89 13.37 11.14
N LEU A 905 -12.01 13.41 12.45
CA LEU A 905 -12.22 14.61 13.23
C LEU A 905 -10.99 14.87 14.08
N ASP A 906 -10.39 16.03 13.88
CA ASP A 906 -9.33 16.55 14.73
C ASP A 906 -9.97 17.61 15.64
N PRO A 907 -10.25 17.28 16.90
CA PRO A 907 -10.98 18.17 17.79
C PRO A 907 -10.17 19.41 18.18
N CYS A 908 -8.85 19.33 18.20
CA CYS A 908 -7.94 20.41 18.58
C CYS A 908 -6.50 20.18 18.03
N THR A 909 -5.61 21.15 18.22
CA THR A 909 -4.17 21.08 17.86
C THR A 909 -3.26 21.11 19.10
N THR A 910 -3.81 20.78 20.26
CA THR A 910 -3.12 20.95 21.55
C THR A 910 -3.16 19.66 22.35
N SER A 911 -2.01 19.28 22.91
CA SER A 911 -1.92 18.16 23.85
C SER A 911 -2.51 18.50 25.21
N ASN A 912 -2.97 17.47 25.94
CA ASN A 912 -3.61 17.58 27.26
C ASN A 912 -4.92 18.38 27.27
N ALA A 913 -5.67 18.39 26.17
CA ALA A 913 -7.02 18.95 26.12
C ALA A 913 -8.08 17.90 26.46
N GLU A 914 -9.03 18.25 27.33
CA GLU A 914 -10.22 17.41 27.59
C GLU A 914 -11.27 17.71 26.52
N ILE A 915 -11.78 16.67 25.84
CA ILE A 915 -12.72 16.80 24.73
C ILE A 915 -14.00 16.05 25.08
N ARG A 916 -15.14 16.71 24.88
CA ARG A 916 -16.49 16.12 24.98
C ARG A 916 -17.29 16.45 23.73
N LEU A 917 -17.62 15.44 22.93
CA LEU A 917 -18.51 15.57 21.78
C LEU A 917 -19.95 15.22 22.22
N ASP A 918 -20.87 16.15 22.04
CA ASP A 918 -22.30 15.98 22.32
C ASP A 918 -23.02 15.47 21.06
N SER A 919 -22.76 16.09 19.91
CA SER A 919 -23.35 15.63 18.65
C SER A 919 -22.55 16.03 17.42
N LEU A 920 -22.71 15.26 16.34
CA LEU A 920 -22.25 15.59 15.00
C LEU A 920 -23.41 15.36 14.02
N LYS A 921 -23.64 16.27 13.08
CA LYS A 921 -24.77 16.17 12.16
C LYS A 921 -24.47 16.80 10.81
N PHE A 922 -24.71 16.09 9.71
CA PHE A 922 -24.69 16.70 8.40
C PHE A 922 -25.95 17.54 8.13
N ILE A 923 -25.74 18.69 7.53
CA ILE A 923 -26.78 19.62 7.11
C ILE A 923 -27.13 19.29 5.65
N ARG A 924 -28.38 18.90 5.39
CA ARG A 924 -28.84 18.58 4.03
C ARG A 924 -28.85 19.81 3.13
N SER A 925 -28.40 19.62 1.89
CA SER A 925 -28.54 20.59 0.81
C SER A 925 -30.03 20.84 0.51
N SER A 926 -30.37 22.09 0.15
CA SER A 926 -31.68 22.36 -0.44
C SER A 926 -31.81 21.61 -1.77
N PRO A 927 -32.97 21.01 -2.11
CA PRO A 927 -33.12 20.34 -3.38
C PRO A 927 -32.87 21.32 -4.52
N LYS A 928 -31.89 21.03 -5.38
CA LYS A 928 -31.71 21.76 -6.64
C LYS A 928 -32.96 21.51 -7.47
N ILE A 929 -33.82 22.53 -7.62
CA ILE A 929 -34.88 22.51 -8.62
C ILE A 929 -34.16 22.38 -9.97
N PRO A 930 -34.44 21.32 -10.76
CA PRO A 930 -33.83 21.19 -12.08
C PRO A 930 -34.14 22.47 -12.86
N ASN A 931 -33.12 23.17 -13.36
CA ASN A 931 -33.36 24.25 -14.30
C ASN A 931 -34.13 23.64 -15.47
N GLU A 932 -35.38 24.07 -15.65
CA GLU A 932 -36.11 23.85 -16.88
C GLU A 932 -35.19 24.28 -18.03
N THR A 933 -34.93 23.32 -18.91
CA THR A 933 -34.36 23.56 -20.24
C THR A 933 -35.04 24.78 -20.84
N ARG A 934 -34.32 25.90 -20.93
CA ARG A 934 -34.68 26.96 -21.87
C ARG A 934 -34.39 26.41 -23.25
N GLU A 935 -35.46 26.02 -23.95
CA GLU A 935 -35.51 25.76 -25.40
C GLU A 935 -34.85 26.88 -26.21
#